data_AF-A0A9E0B8G8-F1
#
_entry.id   AF-A0A9E0B8G8-F1
#
_cell.length_a   1.000
_cell.length_b   1.000
_cell.length_c   1.000
_cell.angle_alpha   90.00
_cell.angle_beta   90.00
_cell.angle_gamma   90.00
#
_symmetry.space_group_name_H-M   'P 1'
#
loop_
_entity.id
_entity.type
_entity.pdbx_description
1 polymer ?
#
loop_
_entity_poly.entity_id
_entity_poly.type
_entity_poly.pdbx_seq_one_letter_code
_entity_poly.pdbx_strand_id
1 'polypeptide(L)'
;MNKLKELLQKDYVILDGGMGTMLQAAGMKMGETPEMLNITEPELLISIHEQYLKAGADIIYANTFGGNRYKLEECGHSVDELVTAGIKNAKKACANVNPRALVALDVGPIGQLLEPTGTLSFEEAYEMYAEIVKAGEAAGADLVVFETMTDLLDVKAAVLAAKENSQLPIMTTMTFEENMRTFTGCQISSFALTISGLGVDALGVNCSLGPKELEPVIKELTGWTNLPVIVKPNAGLPDPVTNEYNVTAEQFAEFMKDLRKYGIKIFGGCCGTTPEFIKCLSDMLHKEGNLAKEPVKIPSAVCSATSTVIVDQPRVVGERINPTGKKVFKQALLDNDMDYILGQALEQTGAGADILDVNVGLPGIDERQMMVDTVKALQSVVDVPLQLDSTIPEVLDAALRVYNGKPIVNSVNGEEDSLNNILPIVKKYGAAVIGLALDKDGIPKKAEDRVAIARKIMDRAIAIGIPKEDIYIDCLTLTASAEQEGVMETLNALYEVKHTLGLRTVLGVSNISFGLPNRVLVNHIFLTMAMQNGLDLAIINPNIYEMMGAVRAYKLLANIDKNSVDYIKAYASMPNISKINPMNTAANAVQGGQTAQAGGSVNLKDKKGSYTCDDLFYAVEKGLKNEGAAITEELLAGMDSMDIVNNALIPALDKIGEEFEKGTLFLPQLIMAAGVAQGAFEVIRKHMIMSNNAPVSKGKIVIATVKGDVHDIGKNIVKVLLENYGYEVIDLGKDVEYQVVVDAIKENGAKLCGLSALMTTTLVSMKKTIELIHKNNLDCKVMVGGAVLTPEYAKEIHADFYSKDAKESVDIAKRVLG
;
A
#
# COMPACT_ATOMS: atom_id res chain seq x y z
N MET A 1 -13.25 -5.93 32.76
CA MET A 1 -12.25 -6.73 32.01
C MET A 1 -12.80 -6.88 30.58
N ASN A 2 -11.96 -6.76 29.54
CA ASN A 2 -12.43 -6.73 28.15
C ASN A 2 -12.94 -8.13 27.75
N LYS A 3 -14.24 -8.26 27.41
CA LYS A 3 -14.89 -9.55 27.10
C LYS A 3 -14.22 -10.30 25.95
N LEU A 4 -13.68 -9.59 24.96
CA LEU A 4 -12.94 -10.22 23.87
C LEU A 4 -11.67 -10.89 24.39
N LYS A 5 -10.93 -10.24 25.31
CA LYS A 5 -9.72 -10.83 25.88
C LYS A 5 -10.01 -12.12 26.63
N GLU A 6 -11.14 -12.20 27.33
CA GLU A 6 -11.60 -13.44 27.97
C GLU A 6 -11.92 -14.52 26.92
N LEU A 7 -12.59 -14.15 25.83
CA LEU A 7 -12.92 -15.07 24.76
C LEU A 7 -11.68 -15.62 24.04
N LEU A 8 -10.66 -14.78 23.85
CA LEU A 8 -9.39 -15.16 23.23
C LEU A 8 -8.51 -16.08 24.10
N GLN A 9 -8.85 -16.29 25.37
CA GLN A 9 -8.20 -17.30 26.23
C GLN A 9 -8.63 -18.73 25.90
N LYS A 10 -9.78 -18.93 25.23
CA LYS A 10 -10.20 -20.26 24.72
C LYS A 10 -9.23 -20.76 23.66
N ASP A 11 -9.23 -22.06 23.35
CA ASP A 11 -8.38 -22.63 22.30
C ASP A 11 -8.65 -22.06 20.91
N TYR A 12 -9.92 -21.77 20.61
CA TYR A 12 -10.40 -21.13 19.40
C TYR A 12 -11.65 -20.28 19.68
N VAL A 13 -11.98 -19.41 18.73
CA VAL A 13 -13.20 -18.58 18.72
C VAL A 13 -13.90 -18.75 17.37
N ILE A 14 -15.23 -18.86 17.39
CA ILE A 14 -16.04 -19.03 16.18
C ILE A 14 -16.79 -17.74 15.86
N LEU A 15 -16.63 -17.24 14.65
CA LEU A 15 -17.41 -16.17 14.04
C LEU A 15 -18.57 -16.76 13.23
N ASP A 16 -19.52 -15.91 12.85
CA ASP A 16 -20.60 -16.26 11.95
C ASP A 16 -20.17 -16.44 10.47
N GLY A 17 -21.17 -16.70 9.62
CA GLY A 17 -21.02 -16.81 8.17
C GLY A 17 -21.38 -15.51 7.44
N GLY A 18 -21.79 -15.61 6.18
CA GLY A 18 -22.12 -14.46 5.33
C GLY A 18 -23.53 -13.90 5.52
N MET A 19 -23.66 -12.71 6.10
CA MET A 19 -24.95 -12.00 6.23
C MET A 19 -25.61 -11.78 4.87
N GLY A 20 -24.88 -11.25 3.89
CA GLY A 20 -25.40 -11.02 2.54
C GLY A 20 -25.95 -12.28 1.87
N THR A 21 -25.34 -13.44 2.12
CA THR A 21 -25.83 -14.74 1.61
C THR A 21 -27.19 -15.10 2.21
N MET A 22 -27.39 -14.87 3.50
CA MET A 22 -28.67 -15.12 4.16
C MET A 22 -29.77 -14.15 3.72
N LEU A 23 -29.42 -12.89 3.48
CA LEU A 23 -30.36 -11.87 2.98
C LEU A 23 -30.81 -12.17 1.54
N GLN A 24 -29.88 -12.56 0.67
CA GLN A 24 -30.19 -12.98 -0.70
C GLN A 24 -31.12 -14.20 -0.70
N ALA A 25 -30.86 -15.20 0.16
CA ALA A 25 -31.73 -16.36 0.31
C ALA A 25 -33.13 -15.99 0.85
N ALA A 26 -33.24 -14.90 1.63
CA ALA A 26 -34.50 -14.35 2.11
C ALA A 26 -35.25 -13.48 1.06
N GLY A 27 -34.68 -13.29 -0.13
CA GLY A 27 -35.32 -12.59 -1.24
C GLY A 27 -34.92 -11.12 -1.40
N MET A 28 -33.89 -10.66 -0.68
CA MET A 28 -33.32 -9.32 -0.89
C MET A 28 -32.81 -9.18 -2.33
N LYS A 29 -33.18 -8.09 -3.00
CA LYS A 29 -32.79 -7.86 -4.40
C LYS A 29 -31.40 -7.24 -4.49
N MET A 30 -30.77 -7.41 -5.64
CA MET A 30 -29.51 -6.74 -5.95
C MET A 30 -29.68 -5.23 -6.00
N GLY A 31 -28.70 -4.52 -5.44
CA GLY A 31 -28.71 -3.05 -5.36
C GLY A 31 -29.49 -2.48 -4.17
N GLU A 32 -30.20 -3.30 -3.40
CA GLU A 32 -30.81 -2.84 -2.14
C GLU A 32 -29.72 -2.65 -1.07
N THR A 33 -29.90 -1.67 -0.18
CA THR A 33 -28.99 -1.38 0.94
C THR A 33 -29.28 -2.34 2.11
N PRO A 34 -28.40 -3.31 2.44
CA PRO A 34 -28.69 -4.32 3.48
C PRO A 34 -29.03 -3.70 4.83
N GLU A 35 -28.39 -2.59 5.18
CA GLU A 35 -28.53 -1.91 6.46
C GLU A 35 -29.97 -1.41 6.69
N MET A 36 -30.73 -1.11 5.62
CA MET A 36 -32.12 -0.68 5.74
C MET A 36 -33.02 -1.73 6.41
N LEU A 37 -32.69 -3.01 6.23
CA LEU A 37 -33.40 -4.12 6.87
C LEU A 37 -33.28 -4.10 8.40
N ASN A 38 -32.30 -3.36 8.95
CA ASN A 38 -32.22 -3.13 10.39
C ASN A 38 -33.49 -2.49 10.95
N ILE A 39 -34.17 -1.67 10.16
CA ILE A 39 -35.39 -0.94 10.54
C ILE A 39 -36.63 -1.58 9.91
N THR A 40 -36.57 -1.93 8.63
CA THR A 40 -37.76 -2.40 7.89
C THR A 40 -38.10 -3.86 8.20
N GLU A 41 -37.08 -4.70 8.46
CA GLU A 41 -37.26 -6.13 8.71
C GLU A 41 -36.44 -6.65 9.92
N PRO A 42 -36.58 -6.05 11.12
CA PRO A 42 -35.74 -6.38 12.26
C PRO A 42 -35.85 -7.84 12.71
N GLU A 43 -37.05 -8.43 12.64
CA GLU A 43 -37.27 -9.84 13.04
C GLU A 43 -36.58 -10.84 12.08
N LEU A 44 -36.42 -10.49 10.80
CA LEU A 44 -35.62 -11.29 9.87
C LEU A 44 -34.15 -11.32 10.31
N LEU A 45 -33.57 -10.16 10.62
CA LEU A 45 -32.18 -10.07 11.05
C LEU A 45 -31.93 -10.76 12.39
N ILE A 46 -32.82 -10.58 13.36
CA ILE A 46 -32.77 -11.29 14.64
C ILE A 46 -32.75 -12.79 14.39
N SER A 47 -33.65 -13.31 13.54
CA SER A 47 -33.70 -14.72 13.18
C SER A 47 -32.41 -15.23 12.55
N ILE A 48 -31.79 -14.48 11.64
CA ILE A 48 -30.52 -14.85 11.00
C ILE A 48 -29.40 -14.94 12.05
N HIS A 49 -29.26 -13.92 12.90
CA HIS A 49 -28.27 -13.94 13.99
C HIS A 49 -28.49 -15.12 14.95
N GLU A 50 -29.74 -15.41 15.31
CA GLU A 50 -30.07 -16.57 16.14
C GLU A 50 -29.66 -17.89 15.50
N GLN A 51 -29.77 -18.03 14.17
CA GLN A 51 -29.35 -19.24 13.47
C GLN A 51 -27.83 -19.44 13.55
N TYR A 52 -27.03 -18.39 13.36
CA TYR A 52 -25.57 -18.49 13.53
C TYR A 52 -25.16 -18.76 14.98
N LEU A 53 -25.84 -18.15 15.96
CA LEU A 53 -25.61 -18.45 17.38
C LEU A 53 -25.94 -19.91 17.71
N LYS A 54 -27.05 -20.46 17.19
CA LYS A 54 -27.43 -21.88 17.34
C LYS A 54 -26.43 -22.83 16.64
N ALA A 55 -25.80 -22.36 15.56
CA ALA A 55 -24.76 -23.10 14.84
C ALA A 55 -23.43 -23.16 15.61
N GLY A 56 -23.23 -22.28 16.60
CA GLY A 56 -22.07 -22.30 17.50
C GLY A 56 -21.16 -21.07 17.41
N ALA A 57 -21.62 -19.97 16.80
CA ALA A 57 -20.87 -18.71 16.79
C ALA A 57 -20.72 -18.13 18.22
N ASP A 58 -19.50 -17.73 18.57
CA ASP A 58 -19.18 -16.98 19.78
C ASP A 58 -19.31 -15.46 19.56
N ILE A 59 -19.07 -14.99 18.33
CA ILE A 59 -19.22 -13.59 17.92
C ILE A 59 -20.07 -13.55 16.66
N ILE A 60 -21.05 -12.64 16.63
CA ILE A 60 -21.85 -12.34 15.43
C ILE A 60 -21.58 -10.90 14.97
N TYR A 61 -21.58 -10.70 13.67
CA TYR A 61 -21.37 -9.42 13.01
C TYR A 61 -22.74 -8.78 12.82
N ALA A 62 -22.94 -7.57 13.34
CA ALA A 62 -24.17 -6.83 13.09
C ALA A 62 -24.27 -6.47 11.61
N ASN A 63 -25.49 -6.34 11.09
CA ASN A 63 -25.72 -5.94 9.70
C ASN A 63 -25.41 -4.44 9.49
N THR A 64 -24.12 -4.09 9.49
CA THR A 64 -23.62 -2.70 9.43
C THR A 64 -22.46 -2.51 8.45
N PHE A 65 -22.11 -3.54 7.67
CA PHE A 65 -20.95 -3.57 6.78
C PHE A 65 -20.83 -2.34 5.86
N GLY A 66 -21.94 -1.94 5.23
CA GLY A 66 -22.06 -0.77 4.36
C GLY A 66 -22.54 0.50 5.06
N GLY A 67 -22.58 0.54 6.39
CA GLY A 67 -23.21 1.58 7.19
C GLY A 67 -22.49 2.93 7.24
N ASN A 68 -21.89 3.40 6.14
CA ASN A 68 -21.20 4.68 6.07
C ASN A 68 -22.02 5.73 5.28
N ARG A 69 -21.80 7.02 5.56
CA ARG A 69 -22.60 8.11 4.96
C ARG A 69 -22.61 8.14 3.42
N TYR A 70 -21.55 7.67 2.75
CA TYR A 70 -21.50 7.63 1.29
C TYR A 70 -22.41 6.54 0.73
N LYS A 71 -22.35 5.32 1.28
CA LYS A 71 -23.21 4.21 0.85
C LYS A 71 -24.68 4.39 1.27
N LEU A 72 -24.94 5.23 2.27
CA LEU A 72 -26.27 5.49 2.83
C LEU A 72 -26.93 6.78 2.31
N GLU A 73 -26.29 7.54 1.42
CA GLU A 73 -26.75 8.88 1.00
C GLU A 73 -28.22 8.91 0.52
N GLU A 74 -28.64 7.87 -0.20
CA GLU A 74 -29.99 7.79 -0.79
C GLU A 74 -31.00 6.98 0.05
N CYS A 75 -30.60 6.48 1.23
CA CYS A 75 -31.45 5.56 2.01
C CYS A 75 -32.48 6.27 2.91
N GLY A 76 -32.34 7.59 3.11
CA GLY A 76 -33.26 8.40 3.94
C GLY A 76 -33.11 8.24 5.45
N HIS A 77 -32.07 7.53 5.91
CA HIS A 77 -31.73 7.37 7.33
C HIS A 77 -30.28 7.77 7.60
N SER A 78 -30.01 8.19 8.84
CA SER A 78 -28.66 8.50 9.29
C SER A 78 -27.84 7.23 9.58
N VAL A 79 -26.52 7.37 9.57
CA VAL A 79 -25.58 6.32 10.00
C VAL A 79 -25.92 5.84 11.40
N ASP A 80 -26.15 6.77 12.34
CA ASP A 80 -26.46 6.46 13.74
C ASP A 80 -27.73 5.61 13.89
N GLU A 81 -28.80 5.94 13.16
CA GLU A 81 -30.06 5.19 13.21
C GLU A 81 -29.89 3.75 12.74
N LEU A 82 -29.25 3.55 11.57
CA LEU A 82 -29.09 2.23 10.97
C LEU A 82 -28.10 1.36 11.75
N VAL A 83 -26.96 1.94 12.18
CA VAL A 83 -25.98 1.23 13.01
C VAL A 83 -26.58 0.85 14.36
N THR A 84 -27.30 1.78 15.01
CA THR A 84 -27.96 1.51 16.29
C THR A 84 -28.99 0.39 16.17
N ALA A 85 -29.81 0.40 15.11
CA ALA A 85 -30.79 -0.64 14.86
C ALA A 85 -30.12 -2.01 14.62
N GLY A 86 -29.06 -2.06 13.80
CA GLY A 86 -28.31 -3.30 13.52
C GLY A 86 -27.71 -3.91 14.78
N ILE A 87 -27.04 -3.11 15.62
CA ILE A 87 -26.48 -3.57 16.90
C ILE A 87 -27.57 -4.08 17.84
N LYS A 88 -28.71 -3.37 17.96
CA LYS A 88 -29.83 -3.79 18.82
C LYS A 88 -30.44 -5.11 18.37
N ASN A 89 -30.59 -5.33 17.05
CA ASN A 89 -31.10 -6.59 16.51
C ASN A 89 -30.17 -7.76 16.86
N ALA A 90 -28.86 -7.61 16.65
CA ALA A 90 -27.88 -8.61 17.04
C ALA A 90 -27.86 -8.88 18.56
N LYS A 91 -27.94 -7.84 19.39
CA LYS A 91 -28.02 -7.98 20.86
C LYS A 91 -29.26 -8.73 21.31
N LYS A 92 -30.42 -8.48 20.68
CA LYS A 92 -31.65 -9.21 20.96
C LYS A 92 -31.50 -10.70 20.64
N ALA A 93 -30.87 -11.05 19.51
CA ALA A 93 -30.56 -12.43 19.17
C ALA A 93 -29.62 -13.10 20.21
N CYS A 94 -28.57 -12.41 20.65
CA CYS A 94 -27.71 -12.89 21.74
C CYS A 94 -28.50 -13.13 23.02
N ALA A 95 -29.36 -12.21 23.43
CA ALA A 95 -30.20 -12.37 24.62
C ALA A 95 -31.14 -13.60 24.52
N ASN A 96 -31.66 -13.87 23.33
CA ASN A 96 -32.57 -15.00 23.09
C ASN A 96 -31.86 -16.37 23.09
N VAL A 97 -30.63 -16.45 22.59
CA VAL A 97 -29.94 -17.73 22.32
C VAL A 97 -28.70 -17.96 23.18
N ASN A 98 -27.80 -16.98 23.25
CA ASN A 98 -26.54 -17.09 23.98
C ASN A 98 -26.10 -15.72 24.53
N PRO A 99 -26.48 -15.36 25.78
CA PRO A 99 -26.14 -14.08 26.38
C PRO A 99 -24.64 -13.82 26.59
N ARG A 100 -23.78 -14.85 26.40
CA ARG A 100 -22.32 -14.73 26.48
C ARG A 100 -21.67 -14.43 25.13
N ALA A 101 -22.40 -14.55 24.02
CA ALA A 101 -21.88 -14.19 22.71
C ALA A 101 -21.64 -12.69 22.60
N LEU A 102 -20.68 -12.30 21.77
CA LEU A 102 -20.35 -10.90 21.50
C LEU A 102 -20.98 -10.43 20.20
N VAL A 103 -21.33 -9.14 20.16
CA VAL A 103 -21.82 -8.47 18.95
C VAL A 103 -20.73 -7.53 18.45
N ALA A 104 -20.24 -7.78 17.24
CA ALA A 104 -19.32 -6.91 16.54
C ALA A 104 -20.07 -5.84 15.76
N LEU A 105 -19.62 -4.59 15.87
CA LEU A 105 -19.85 -3.57 14.85
C LEU A 105 -19.01 -3.97 13.63
N ASP A 106 -19.69 -4.40 12.57
CA ASP A 106 -19.03 -4.82 11.33
C ASP A 106 -18.98 -3.65 10.35
N VAL A 107 -17.80 -3.33 9.84
CA VAL A 107 -17.53 -2.16 9.01
C VAL A 107 -16.67 -2.56 7.84
N GLY A 108 -17.20 -2.44 6.62
CA GLY A 108 -16.48 -2.62 5.38
C GLY A 108 -15.77 -1.35 4.90
N PRO A 109 -15.05 -1.43 3.76
CA PRO A 109 -14.41 -0.26 3.17
C PRO A 109 -15.44 0.80 2.77
N ILE A 110 -15.05 2.08 2.83
CA ILE A 110 -15.94 3.21 2.46
C ILE A 110 -16.49 3.04 1.04
N GLY A 111 -15.69 2.48 0.13
CA GLY A 111 -16.05 2.27 -1.27
C GLY A 111 -15.51 3.34 -2.22
N GLN A 112 -14.59 4.18 -1.76
CA GLN A 112 -13.83 5.14 -2.57
C GLN A 112 -12.33 4.93 -2.33
N LEU A 113 -11.52 5.16 -3.37
CA LEU A 113 -10.06 5.11 -3.25
C LEU A 113 -9.54 6.37 -2.56
N LEU A 114 -8.56 6.20 -1.67
CA LEU A 114 -7.91 7.33 -1.00
C LEU A 114 -6.93 8.04 -1.94
N GLU A 115 -6.70 9.33 -1.69
CA GLU A 115 -5.61 10.08 -2.30
C GLU A 115 -4.25 9.39 -2.10
N PRO A 116 -3.32 9.46 -3.08
CA PRO A 116 -3.45 10.17 -4.36
C PRO A 116 -4.11 9.33 -5.47
N THR A 117 -4.54 8.09 -5.18
CA THR A 117 -5.09 7.17 -6.20
C THR A 117 -6.55 7.49 -6.52
N GLY A 118 -7.32 7.95 -5.54
CA GLY A 118 -8.68 8.47 -5.70
C GLY A 118 -8.86 9.86 -5.13
N THR A 119 -10.10 10.21 -4.81
CA THR A 119 -10.50 11.56 -4.40
C THR A 119 -10.80 11.69 -2.90
N LEU A 120 -10.90 10.57 -2.17
CA LEU A 120 -11.22 10.61 -0.74
C LEU A 120 -9.96 10.96 0.05
N SER A 121 -9.99 12.06 0.80
CA SER A 121 -8.86 12.39 1.66
C SER A 121 -8.79 11.45 2.88
N PHE A 122 -7.60 11.32 3.45
CA PHE A 122 -7.40 10.52 4.67
C PHE A 122 -8.29 10.99 5.83
N GLU A 123 -8.43 12.31 6.02
CA GLU A 123 -9.23 12.85 7.13
C GLU A 123 -10.73 12.65 6.91
N GLU A 124 -11.23 12.76 5.67
CA GLU A 124 -12.63 12.45 5.37
C GLU A 124 -12.93 10.97 5.63
N ALA A 125 -12.05 10.05 5.19
CA ALA A 125 -12.19 8.63 5.50
C ALA A 125 -12.21 8.39 7.02
N TYR A 126 -11.27 9.00 7.76
CA TYR A 126 -11.21 8.94 9.22
C TYR A 126 -12.50 9.44 9.87
N GLU A 127 -13.05 10.58 9.44
CA GLU A 127 -14.28 11.15 9.98
C GLU A 127 -15.49 10.24 9.74
N MET A 128 -15.57 9.62 8.55
CA MET A 128 -16.62 8.66 8.22
C MET A 128 -16.54 7.41 9.12
N TYR A 129 -15.35 6.86 9.35
CA TYR A 129 -15.20 5.74 10.29
C TYR A 129 -15.49 6.14 11.74
N ALA A 130 -15.06 7.34 12.15
CA ALA A 130 -15.30 7.84 13.51
C ALA A 130 -16.79 7.99 13.80
N GLU A 131 -17.60 8.42 12.82
CA GLU A 131 -19.06 8.47 12.91
C GLU A 131 -19.65 7.07 13.18
N ILE A 132 -19.26 6.07 12.39
CA ILE A 132 -19.76 4.68 12.49
C ILE A 132 -19.37 4.08 13.85
N VAL A 133 -18.11 4.23 14.26
CA VAL A 133 -17.60 3.70 15.52
C VAL A 133 -18.34 4.30 16.72
N LYS A 134 -18.53 5.63 16.74
CA LYS A 134 -19.26 6.31 17.82
C LYS A 134 -20.69 5.80 17.93
N ALA A 135 -21.38 5.64 16.81
CA ALA A 135 -22.73 5.07 16.78
C ALA A 135 -22.75 3.64 17.33
N GLY A 136 -21.83 2.78 16.90
CA GLY A 136 -21.76 1.39 17.34
C GLY A 136 -21.42 1.23 18.82
N GLU A 137 -20.48 2.02 19.35
CA GLU A 137 -20.17 2.02 20.80
C GLU A 137 -21.36 2.52 21.63
N ALA A 138 -22.01 3.61 21.21
CA ALA A 138 -23.19 4.15 21.88
C ALA A 138 -24.37 3.14 21.86
N ALA A 139 -24.51 2.36 20.78
CA ALA A 139 -25.49 1.30 20.68
C ALA A 139 -25.14 0.03 21.49
N GLY A 140 -23.91 -0.05 22.01
CA GLY A 140 -23.46 -1.10 22.92
C GLY A 140 -22.76 -2.28 22.23
N ALA A 141 -22.12 -2.09 21.07
CA ALA A 141 -21.24 -3.09 20.46
C ALA A 141 -20.19 -3.60 21.46
N ASP A 142 -19.76 -4.86 21.37
CA ASP A 142 -18.71 -5.42 22.23
C ASP A 142 -17.30 -5.26 21.63
N LEU A 143 -17.22 -5.07 20.31
CA LEU A 143 -15.99 -4.90 19.52
C LEU A 143 -16.32 -4.23 18.17
N VAL A 144 -15.31 -3.72 17.49
CA VAL A 144 -15.38 -3.30 16.09
C VAL A 144 -14.56 -4.24 15.21
N VAL A 145 -15.09 -4.57 14.05
CA VAL A 145 -14.42 -5.33 12.99
C VAL A 145 -14.35 -4.42 11.77
N PHE A 146 -13.14 -4.24 11.25
CA PHE A 146 -12.92 -3.71 9.91
C PHE A 146 -12.64 -4.88 8.98
N GLU A 147 -13.60 -5.27 8.13
CA GLU A 147 -13.47 -6.45 7.27
C GLU A 147 -13.46 -6.11 5.78
N THR A 148 -12.92 -7.02 4.97
CA THR A 148 -12.83 -6.88 3.50
C THR A 148 -12.11 -5.61 3.05
N MET A 149 -11.13 -5.15 3.84
CA MET A 149 -10.34 -3.98 3.51
C MET A 149 -9.38 -4.30 2.35
N THR A 150 -9.34 -3.44 1.34
CA THR A 150 -8.51 -3.63 0.13
C THR A 150 -7.30 -2.69 0.07
N ASP A 151 -7.31 -1.61 0.86
CA ASP A 151 -6.26 -0.61 0.94
C ASP A 151 -5.73 -0.49 2.39
N LEU A 152 -4.42 -0.52 2.54
CA LEU A 152 -3.73 -0.41 3.82
C LEU A 152 -3.91 0.98 4.47
N LEU A 153 -4.01 2.05 3.67
CA LEU A 153 -4.20 3.40 4.21
C LEU A 153 -5.64 3.61 4.71
N ASP A 154 -6.61 3.03 3.99
CA ASP A 154 -8.03 3.05 4.38
C ASP A 154 -8.25 2.36 5.74
N VAL A 155 -7.68 1.15 5.89
CA VAL A 155 -7.75 0.44 7.17
C VAL A 155 -6.97 1.13 8.29
N LYS A 156 -5.87 1.83 7.97
CA LYS A 156 -5.17 2.68 8.94
C LYS A 156 -6.05 3.83 9.43
N ALA A 157 -6.74 4.52 8.53
CA ALA A 157 -7.71 5.56 8.90
C ALA A 157 -8.81 5.00 9.81
N ALA A 158 -9.34 3.82 9.48
CA ALA A 158 -10.36 3.13 10.26
C ALA A 158 -9.89 2.76 11.67
N VAL A 159 -8.70 2.15 11.80
CA VAL A 159 -8.13 1.77 13.10
C VAL A 159 -7.83 3.00 13.95
N LEU A 160 -7.29 4.08 13.37
CA LEU A 160 -7.07 5.33 14.09
C LEU A 160 -8.39 5.95 14.55
N ALA A 161 -9.41 5.97 13.68
CA ALA A 161 -10.75 6.44 14.05
C ALA A 161 -11.32 5.66 15.24
N ALA A 162 -11.16 4.33 15.26
CA ALA A 162 -11.57 3.52 16.39
C ALA A 162 -10.77 3.81 17.67
N LYS A 163 -9.43 3.83 17.59
CA LYS A 163 -8.56 4.07 18.76
C LYS A 163 -8.74 5.46 19.37
N GLU A 164 -9.01 6.47 18.56
CA GLU A 164 -9.12 7.87 19.00
C GLU A 164 -10.54 8.22 19.48
N ASN A 165 -11.56 7.45 19.11
CA ASN A 165 -12.96 7.76 19.42
C ASN A 165 -13.68 6.68 20.24
N SER A 166 -13.03 5.56 20.56
CA SER A 166 -13.65 4.43 21.24
C SER A 166 -12.68 3.65 22.13
N GLN A 167 -13.23 2.86 23.06
CA GLN A 167 -12.48 1.87 23.86
C GLN A 167 -12.75 0.43 23.41
N LEU A 168 -13.52 0.23 22.34
CA LEU A 168 -13.82 -1.09 21.82
C LEU A 168 -12.55 -1.79 21.32
N PRO A 169 -12.40 -3.10 21.60
CA PRO A 169 -11.38 -3.90 20.94
C PRO A 169 -11.59 -3.96 19.43
N ILE A 170 -10.49 -4.08 18.68
CA ILE A 170 -10.48 -3.98 17.23
C ILE A 170 -10.03 -5.30 16.62
N MET A 171 -10.83 -5.83 15.71
CA MET A 171 -10.43 -6.87 14.76
C MET A 171 -10.29 -6.27 13.36
N THR A 172 -9.36 -6.78 12.58
CA THR A 172 -9.13 -6.26 11.23
C THR A 172 -8.81 -7.37 10.24
N THR A 173 -9.52 -7.43 9.12
CA THR A 173 -9.21 -8.35 8.04
C THR A 173 -9.08 -7.61 6.71
N MET A 174 -8.04 -7.97 5.96
CA MET A 174 -7.87 -7.56 4.58
C MET A 174 -8.18 -8.73 3.65
N THR A 175 -8.56 -8.40 2.41
CA THR A 175 -8.78 -9.41 1.38
C THR A 175 -7.61 -9.45 0.40
N PHE A 176 -7.16 -10.67 0.07
CA PHE A 176 -6.01 -10.92 -0.80
C PHE A 176 -6.42 -11.80 -1.98
N GLU A 177 -5.78 -11.58 -3.12
CA GLU A 177 -5.93 -12.39 -4.33
C GLU A 177 -4.91 -13.54 -4.35
N GLU A 178 -4.99 -14.42 -5.36
CA GLU A 178 -4.09 -15.57 -5.50
C GLU A 178 -2.60 -15.16 -5.63
N ASN A 179 -2.34 -13.94 -6.11
CA ASN A 179 -1.02 -13.34 -6.19
C ASN A 179 -0.45 -12.91 -4.81
N MET A 180 -1.18 -13.15 -3.71
CA MET A 180 -0.83 -12.78 -2.34
C MET A 180 -0.76 -11.26 -2.11
N ARG A 181 -1.45 -10.48 -2.93
CA ARG A 181 -1.59 -9.02 -2.81
C ARG A 181 -3.05 -8.64 -2.64
N THR A 182 -3.28 -7.49 -2.02
CA THR A 182 -4.59 -6.85 -2.12
C THR A 182 -4.74 -6.22 -3.50
N PHE A 183 -5.96 -5.79 -3.83
CA PHE A 183 -6.26 -5.04 -5.05
C PHE A 183 -5.34 -3.82 -5.27
N THR A 184 -4.92 -3.13 -4.19
CA THR A 184 -4.01 -1.98 -4.27
C THR A 184 -2.52 -2.36 -4.22
N GLY A 185 -2.20 -3.65 -4.20
CA GLY A 185 -0.82 -4.17 -4.22
C GLY A 185 -0.18 -4.39 -2.85
N CYS A 186 -0.94 -4.27 -1.76
CA CYS A 186 -0.40 -4.37 -0.41
C CYS A 186 0.24 -5.75 -0.16
N GLN A 187 1.43 -5.76 0.45
CA GLN A 187 2.04 -7.02 0.92
C GLN A 187 1.35 -7.51 2.19
N ILE A 188 1.31 -8.83 2.38
CA ILE A 188 0.84 -9.46 3.62
C ILE A 188 1.69 -9.01 4.82
N SER A 189 3.01 -8.93 4.66
CA SER A 189 3.93 -8.44 5.68
C SER A 189 3.67 -6.98 6.05
N SER A 190 3.39 -6.12 5.06
CA SER A 190 3.08 -4.71 5.26
C SER A 190 1.79 -4.52 6.07
N PHE A 191 0.75 -5.29 5.73
CA PHE A 191 -0.48 -5.36 6.52
C PHE A 191 -0.20 -5.79 7.97
N ALA A 192 0.49 -6.90 8.16
CA ALA A 192 0.77 -7.45 9.48
C ALA A 192 1.56 -6.48 10.37
N LEU A 193 2.65 -5.90 9.85
CA LEU A 193 3.53 -4.98 10.57
C LEU A 193 2.80 -3.69 10.96
N THR A 194 2.09 -3.09 10.01
CA THR A 194 1.40 -1.80 10.21
C THR A 194 0.25 -1.96 11.21
N ILE A 195 -0.62 -2.94 10.99
CA ILE A 195 -1.83 -3.09 11.79
C ILE A 195 -1.54 -3.67 13.18
N SER A 196 -0.54 -4.55 13.32
CA SER A 196 -0.04 -4.92 14.65
C SER A 196 0.55 -3.72 15.39
N GLY A 197 1.27 -2.84 14.68
CA GLY A 197 1.86 -1.62 15.23
C GLY A 197 0.83 -0.64 15.78
N LEU A 198 -0.30 -0.46 15.08
CA LEU A 198 -1.45 0.35 15.54
C LEU A 198 -2.19 -0.26 16.74
N GLY A 199 -1.86 -1.50 17.12
CA GLY A 199 -2.32 -2.12 18.35
C GLY A 199 -3.75 -2.67 18.28
N VAL A 200 -4.15 -3.27 17.15
CA VAL A 200 -5.40 -4.06 17.09
C VAL A 200 -5.32 -5.31 17.97
N ASP A 201 -6.46 -5.90 18.30
CA ASP A 201 -6.55 -7.08 19.17
C ASP A 201 -6.49 -8.41 18.40
N ALA A 202 -6.87 -8.41 17.11
CA ALA A 202 -6.69 -9.52 16.19
C ALA A 202 -6.63 -9.02 14.74
N LEU A 203 -5.93 -9.76 13.88
CA LEU A 203 -5.87 -9.45 12.46
C LEU A 203 -5.99 -10.71 11.61
N GLY A 204 -6.35 -10.59 10.33
CA GLY A 204 -6.53 -11.77 9.51
C GLY A 204 -6.95 -11.51 8.08
N VAL A 205 -7.57 -12.53 7.49
CA VAL A 205 -8.05 -12.50 6.11
C VAL A 205 -9.48 -12.99 6.01
N ASN A 206 -10.22 -12.38 5.11
CA ASN A 206 -11.57 -12.78 4.76
C ASN A 206 -11.84 -12.56 3.26
N CYS A 207 -12.87 -13.24 2.75
CA CYS A 207 -13.36 -13.09 1.38
C CYS A 207 -12.32 -13.46 0.30
N SER A 208 -12.65 -13.12 -0.97
CA SER A 208 -11.97 -13.40 -2.25
C SER A 208 -11.73 -14.87 -2.60
N LEU A 209 -11.18 -15.65 -1.67
CA LEU A 209 -10.66 -16.99 -1.90
C LEU A 209 -11.36 -18.02 -1.01
N GLY A 210 -11.38 -19.26 -1.47
CA GLY A 210 -11.76 -20.40 -0.67
C GLY A 210 -10.68 -20.76 0.36
N PRO A 211 -10.98 -21.68 1.31
CA PRO A 211 -10.02 -22.07 2.35
C PRO A 211 -8.71 -22.63 1.77
N LYS A 212 -8.80 -23.39 0.67
CA LYS A 212 -7.64 -24.02 0.03
C LYS A 212 -6.72 -22.98 -0.61
N GLU A 213 -7.31 -22.03 -1.32
CA GLU A 213 -6.58 -20.96 -2.02
C GLU A 213 -5.98 -19.94 -1.03
N LEU A 214 -6.56 -19.79 0.16
CA LEU A 214 -6.00 -18.93 1.23
C LEU A 214 -4.80 -19.52 1.97
N GLU A 215 -4.48 -20.81 1.82
CA GLU A 215 -3.38 -21.44 2.57
C GLU A 215 -2.05 -20.68 2.45
N PRO A 216 -1.57 -20.26 1.24
CA PRO A 216 -0.32 -19.51 1.11
C PRO A 216 -0.36 -18.16 1.84
N VAL A 217 -1.51 -17.48 1.77
CA VAL A 217 -1.72 -16.17 2.42
C VAL A 217 -1.65 -16.31 3.94
N ILE A 218 -2.30 -17.32 4.51
CA ILE A 218 -2.29 -17.60 5.95
C ILE A 218 -0.90 -17.98 6.44
N LYS A 219 -0.19 -18.81 5.67
CA LYS A 219 1.19 -19.22 5.98
C LYS A 219 2.12 -18.01 6.05
N GLU A 220 2.02 -17.09 5.09
CA GLU A 220 2.81 -15.86 5.10
C GLU A 220 2.42 -14.96 6.27
N LEU A 221 1.12 -14.69 6.44
CA LEU A 221 0.60 -13.80 7.49
C LEU A 221 1.04 -14.23 8.90
N THR A 222 0.98 -15.53 9.15
CA THR A 222 1.38 -16.11 10.44
C THR A 222 2.88 -16.02 10.70
N GLY A 223 3.72 -15.75 9.70
CA GLY A 223 5.13 -15.41 9.89
C GLY A 223 5.38 -14.01 10.44
N TRP A 224 4.42 -13.09 10.30
CA TRP A 224 4.58 -11.66 10.55
C TRP A 224 3.80 -11.11 11.75
N THR A 225 3.05 -11.95 12.46
CA THR A 225 2.33 -11.53 13.66
C THR A 225 2.21 -12.63 14.73
N ASN A 226 2.15 -12.18 15.98
CA ASN A 226 1.79 -12.98 17.15
C ASN A 226 0.40 -12.65 17.70
N LEU A 227 -0.33 -11.73 17.05
CA LEU A 227 -1.72 -11.49 17.37
C LEU A 227 -2.58 -12.72 16.96
N PRO A 228 -3.74 -12.92 17.60
CA PRO A 228 -4.73 -13.88 17.13
C PRO A 228 -5.05 -13.68 15.64
N VAL A 229 -4.94 -14.75 14.86
CA VAL A 229 -5.19 -14.72 13.41
C VAL A 229 -6.65 -15.11 13.11
N ILE A 230 -7.32 -14.28 12.32
CA ILE A 230 -8.70 -14.46 11.83
C ILE A 230 -8.67 -15.07 10.42
N VAL A 231 -9.53 -16.06 10.17
CA VAL A 231 -9.73 -16.65 8.84
C VAL A 231 -11.22 -16.85 8.56
N LYS A 232 -11.78 -16.04 7.63
CA LYS A 232 -13.17 -16.11 7.13
C LYS A 232 -13.22 -16.26 5.58
N PRO A 233 -12.87 -17.44 5.02
CA PRO A 233 -12.91 -17.69 3.57
C PRO A 233 -14.33 -17.68 3.02
N ASN A 234 -14.44 -17.55 1.70
CA ASN A 234 -15.66 -17.86 0.97
C ASN A 234 -15.93 -19.37 0.93
N ALA A 235 -17.15 -19.80 0.62
CA ALA A 235 -17.50 -21.21 0.39
C ALA A 235 -16.92 -21.77 -0.94
N GLY A 236 -15.70 -21.39 -1.29
CA GLY A 236 -15.08 -21.63 -2.59
C GLY A 236 -15.11 -20.40 -3.49
N LEU A 237 -14.67 -20.59 -4.74
CA LEU A 237 -14.85 -19.59 -5.78
C LEU A 237 -16.30 -19.69 -6.29
N PRO A 238 -16.99 -18.55 -6.49
CA PRO A 238 -18.35 -18.58 -7.01
C PRO A 238 -18.36 -19.09 -8.46
N ASP A 239 -19.37 -19.88 -8.79
CA ASP A 239 -19.66 -20.29 -10.15
C ASP A 239 -20.06 -19.04 -10.97
N PRO A 240 -19.38 -18.73 -12.08
CA PRO A 240 -19.66 -17.54 -12.89
C PRO A 240 -21.06 -17.51 -13.53
N VAL A 241 -21.74 -18.66 -13.63
CA VAL A 241 -23.04 -18.80 -14.28
C VAL A 241 -24.17 -18.71 -13.26
N THR A 242 -24.05 -19.43 -12.14
CA THR A 242 -25.12 -19.54 -11.14
C THR A 242 -24.94 -18.60 -9.95
N ASN A 243 -23.74 -18.03 -9.78
CA ASN A 243 -23.30 -17.31 -8.58
C ASN A 243 -23.30 -18.18 -7.31
N GLU A 244 -23.46 -19.50 -7.45
CA GLU A 244 -23.43 -20.45 -6.34
C GLU A 244 -22.00 -20.83 -5.99
N TYR A 245 -21.78 -21.20 -4.73
CA TYR A 245 -20.49 -21.58 -4.22
C TYR A 245 -20.32 -23.10 -4.30
N ASN A 246 -19.14 -23.57 -4.70
CA ASN A 246 -18.91 -24.97 -5.07
C ASN A 246 -18.39 -25.87 -3.95
N VAL A 247 -18.18 -25.36 -2.73
CA VAL A 247 -17.69 -26.15 -1.58
C VAL A 247 -18.84 -26.43 -0.61
N THR A 248 -19.02 -27.70 -0.23
CA THR A 248 -20.02 -28.06 0.80
C THR A 248 -19.55 -27.70 2.21
N ALA A 249 -20.47 -27.66 3.18
CA ALA A 249 -20.15 -27.37 4.58
C ALA A 249 -19.12 -28.33 5.18
N GLU A 250 -19.19 -29.62 4.84
CA GLU A 250 -18.23 -30.64 5.31
C GLU A 250 -16.86 -30.46 4.67
N GLN A 251 -16.80 -30.20 3.37
CA GLN A 251 -15.54 -29.94 2.67
C GLN A 251 -14.87 -28.68 3.21
N PHE A 252 -15.64 -27.63 3.45
CA PHE A 252 -15.16 -26.39 4.04
C PHE A 252 -14.54 -26.64 5.42
N ALA A 253 -15.22 -27.40 6.29
CA ALA A 253 -14.70 -27.75 7.61
C ALA A 253 -13.42 -28.60 7.54
N GLU A 254 -13.32 -29.53 6.58
CA GLU A 254 -12.10 -30.34 6.39
C GLU A 254 -10.92 -29.48 5.92
N PHE A 255 -11.13 -28.55 4.98
CA PHE A 255 -10.05 -27.63 4.59
C PHE A 255 -9.63 -26.73 5.76
N MET A 256 -10.59 -26.20 6.52
CA MET A 256 -10.29 -25.39 7.70
C MET A 256 -9.55 -26.18 8.79
N LYS A 257 -9.82 -27.49 8.91
CA LYS A 257 -9.11 -28.40 9.83
C LYS A 257 -7.62 -28.45 9.53
N ASP A 258 -7.24 -28.50 8.25
CA ASP A 258 -5.84 -28.54 7.82
C ASP A 258 -5.11 -27.21 8.08
N LEU A 259 -5.81 -26.09 7.95
CA LEU A 259 -5.25 -24.76 8.17
C LEU A 259 -4.92 -24.47 9.65
N ARG A 260 -5.48 -25.23 10.60
CA ARG A 260 -5.16 -25.11 12.05
C ARG A 260 -3.67 -25.23 12.35
N LYS A 261 -2.90 -25.93 11.50
CA LYS A 261 -1.44 -26.07 11.64
C LYS A 261 -0.68 -24.73 11.63
N TYR A 262 -1.29 -23.66 11.09
CA TYR A 262 -0.73 -22.31 11.09
C TYR A 262 -1.08 -21.52 12.36
N GLY A 263 -1.84 -22.10 13.29
CA GLY A 263 -2.17 -21.47 14.56
C GLY A 263 -3.25 -20.37 14.45
N ILE A 264 -4.22 -20.56 13.54
CA ILE A 264 -5.41 -19.72 13.44
C ILE A 264 -6.14 -19.75 14.78
N LYS A 265 -6.64 -18.59 15.23
CA LYS A 265 -7.34 -18.48 16.52
C LYS A 265 -8.84 -18.27 16.35
N ILE A 266 -9.21 -17.52 15.34
CA ILE A 266 -10.58 -17.05 15.12
C ILE A 266 -11.02 -17.56 13.75
N PHE A 267 -12.08 -18.37 13.71
CA PHE A 267 -12.54 -19.07 12.51
C PHE A 267 -13.96 -18.63 12.17
N GLY A 268 -14.28 -18.47 10.89
CA GLY A 268 -15.66 -18.26 10.44
C GLY A 268 -15.81 -18.47 8.95
N GLY A 269 -16.87 -17.91 8.38
CA GLY A 269 -17.12 -17.92 6.94
C GLY A 269 -17.53 -16.55 6.41
N CYS A 270 -17.26 -16.29 5.13
CA CYS A 270 -17.68 -15.08 4.42
C CYS A 270 -18.75 -15.42 3.38
N CYS A 271 -18.60 -15.01 2.12
CA CYS A 271 -19.63 -15.16 1.12
C CYS A 271 -19.88 -16.64 0.78
N GLY A 272 -21.16 -17.01 0.68
CA GLY A 272 -21.59 -18.38 0.43
C GLY A 272 -21.72 -19.26 1.67
N THR A 273 -21.33 -18.78 2.85
CA THR A 273 -21.35 -19.60 4.08
C THR A 273 -22.64 -19.38 4.90
N THR A 274 -23.38 -20.47 5.11
CA THR A 274 -24.64 -20.50 5.86
C THR A 274 -24.44 -21.03 7.29
N PRO A 275 -25.47 -21.04 8.16
CA PRO A 275 -25.37 -21.66 9.49
C PRO A 275 -24.90 -23.13 9.47
N GLU A 276 -25.15 -23.87 8.38
CA GLU A 276 -24.66 -25.24 8.21
C GLU A 276 -23.12 -25.31 8.18
N PHE A 277 -22.47 -24.39 7.47
CA PHE A 277 -21.00 -24.28 7.42
C PHE A 277 -20.42 -23.99 8.80
N ILE A 278 -21.02 -23.04 9.53
CA ILE A 278 -20.58 -22.68 10.88
C ILE A 278 -20.79 -23.85 11.84
N LYS A 279 -21.87 -24.63 11.67
CA LYS A 279 -22.13 -25.82 12.46
C LYS A 279 -21.08 -26.91 12.21
N CYS A 280 -20.78 -27.23 10.95
CA CYS A 280 -19.73 -28.19 10.60
C CYS A 280 -18.35 -27.75 11.10
N LEU A 281 -18.02 -26.47 10.98
CA LEU A 281 -16.77 -25.89 11.48
C LEU A 281 -16.70 -25.98 13.02
N SER A 282 -17.79 -25.66 13.72
CA SER A 282 -17.89 -25.75 15.18
C SER A 282 -17.75 -27.18 15.68
N ASP A 283 -18.44 -28.13 15.05
CA ASP A 283 -18.36 -29.55 15.40
C ASP A 283 -16.96 -30.12 15.12
N MET A 284 -16.31 -29.70 14.02
CA MET A 284 -14.93 -30.04 13.72
C MET A 284 -13.97 -29.53 14.81
N LEU A 285 -14.07 -28.25 15.21
CA LEU A 285 -13.20 -27.67 16.24
C LEU A 285 -13.46 -28.28 17.62
N HIS A 286 -14.71 -28.59 17.98
CA HIS A 286 -15.04 -29.29 19.24
C HIS A 286 -14.43 -30.70 19.29
N LYS A 287 -14.44 -31.42 18.16
CA LYS A 287 -13.94 -32.79 18.09
C LYS A 287 -12.42 -32.85 18.02
N GLU A 288 -11.81 -31.99 17.20
CA GLU A 288 -10.39 -32.05 16.84
C GLU A 288 -9.53 -31.07 17.66
N GLY A 289 -10.15 -30.12 18.37
CA GLY A 289 -9.48 -29.04 19.10
C GLY A 289 -8.91 -27.94 18.20
N ASN A 290 -8.00 -27.14 18.74
CA ASN A 290 -7.18 -26.23 17.95
C ASN A 290 -5.73 -26.23 18.48
N LEU A 291 -4.77 -26.04 17.58
CA LEU A 291 -3.36 -26.07 17.96
C LEU A 291 -2.93 -24.69 18.46
N ALA A 292 -2.29 -24.65 19.62
CA ALA A 292 -1.62 -23.44 20.08
C ALA A 292 -0.46 -23.11 19.13
N LYS A 293 -0.38 -21.85 18.71
CA LYS A 293 0.72 -21.35 17.92
C LYS A 293 1.87 -20.97 18.84
N GLU A 294 3.07 -21.48 18.56
CA GLU A 294 4.28 -20.94 19.19
C GLU A 294 4.52 -19.51 18.67
N PRO A 295 4.87 -18.55 19.54
CA PRO A 295 5.21 -17.20 19.11
C PRO A 295 6.35 -17.22 18.10
N VAL A 296 6.14 -16.54 16.97
CA VAL A 296 7.17 -16.37 15.94
C VAL A 296 8.03 -15.16 16.27
N LYS A 297 9.32 -15.23 15.95
CA LYS A 297 10.21 -14.07 16.04
C LYS A 297 10.00 -13.19 14.82
N ILE A 298 9.33 -12.05 15.02
CA ILE A 298 9.18 -11.02 14.00
C ILE A 298 10.54 -10.30 13.88
N PRO A 299 11.13 -10.17 12.68
CA PRO A 299 12.40 -9.46 12.52
C PRO A 299 12.22 -7.95 12.59
N SER A 300 13.30 -7.21 12.84
CA SER A 300 13.36 -5.76 12.59
C SER A 300 13.03 -5.48 11.13
N ALA A 301 11.92 -4.80 10.89
CA ALA A 301 11.42 -4.53 9.55
C ALA A 301 10.60 -3.25 9.50
N VAL A 302 10.65 -2.59 8.34
CA VAL A 302 9.89 -1.39 8.00
C VAL A 302 9.28 -1.59 6.62
N CYS A 303 8.19 -0.90 6.31
CA CYS A 303 7.45 -1.17 5.08
C CYS A 303 6.71 0.06 4.56
N SER A 304 6.62 0.15 3.24
CA SER A 304 5.50 0.82 2.56
C SER A 304 4.33 -0.17 2.45
N ALA A 305 3.24 0.22 1.81
CA ALA A 305 2.16 -0.71 1.47
C ALA A 305 2.65 -1.87 0.58
N THR A 306 3.50 -1.59 -0.40
CA THR A 306 3.84 -2.52 -1.48
C THR A 306 5.19 -3.21 -1.31
N SER A 307 6.03 -2.77 -0.35
CA SER A 307 7.36 -3.32 -0.08
C SER A 307 7.71 -3.37 1.41
N THR A 308 8.32 -4.48 1.85
CA THR A 308 8.85 -4.65 3.21
C THR A 308 10.36 -4.83 3.16
N VAL A 309 11.07 -4.02 3.96
CA VAL A 309 12.52 -4.09 4.13
C VAL A 309 12.84 -4.71 5.48
N ILE A 310 13.42 -5.91 5.45
CA ILE A 310 13.97 -6.57 6.62
C ILE A 310 15.38 -6.04 6.88
N VAL A 311 15.63 -5.59 8.11
CA VAL A 311 16.92 -5.07 8.58
C VAL A 311 17.71 -6.21 9.23
N ASP A 312 18.04 -7.23 8.44
CA ASP A 312 18.84 -8.40 8.83
C ASP A 312 20.27 -8.38 8.28
N GLN A 313 20.56 -7.43 7.40
CA GLN A 313 21.84 -7.17 6.74
C GLN A 313 22.02 -5.65 6.58
N PRO A 314 23.20 -5.16 6.17
CA PRO A 314 23.38 -3.75 5.84
C PRO A 314 22.37 -3.29 4.77
N ARG A 315 21.59 -2.26 5.09
CA ARG A 315 20.65 -1.57 4.20
C ARG A 315 21.07 -0.12 4.00
N VAL A 316 20.74 0.41 2.84
CA VAL A 316 21.07 1.78 2.44
C VAL A 316 19.87 2.68 2.67
N VAL A 317 20.07 3.73 3.46
CA VAL A 317 19.11 4.82 3.64
C VAL A 317 19.60 6.02 2.82
N GLY A 318 18.82 6.44 1.83
CA GLY A 318 19.16 7.56 0.96
C GLY A 318 19.04 8.92 1.66
N GLU A 319 20.14 9.68 1.73
CA GLU A 319 20.23 10.95 2.49
C GLU A 319 19.86 12.24 1.70
N ARG A 320 19.46 12.13 0.43
CA ARG A 320 19.43 13.31 -0.46
C ARG A 320 18.20 14.20 -0.30
N ILE A 321 17.08 13.69 0.24
CA ILE A 321 15.87 14.46 0.52
C ILE A 321 16.08 15.21 1.84
N ASN A 322 16.94 16.24 1.78
CA ASN A 322 17.33 17.03 2.93
C ASN A 322 17.84 18.41 2.46
N PRO A 323 17.25 19.53 2.90
CA PRO A 323 17.63 20.88 2.49
C PRO A 323 18.96 21.38 3.06
N THR A 324 19.52 20.70 4.07
CA THR A 324 20.72 21.16 4.80
C THR A 324 21.91 21.34 3.86
N GLY A 325 22.41 22.57 3.78
CA GLY A 325 23.54 22.92 2.90
C GLY A 325 23.25 22.93 1.38
N LYS A 326 22.02 22.62 0.94
CA LYS A 326 21.67 22.48 -0.49
C LYS A 326 20.79 23.63 -0.98
N LYS A 327 21.40 24.62 -1.66
CA LYS A 327 20.69 25.82 -2.14
C LYS A 327 19.49 25.51 -3.05
N VAL A 328 19.65 24.58 -4.00
CA VAL A 328 18.59 24.21 -4.94
C VAL A 328 17.42 23.55 -4.21
N PHE A 329 17.69 22.61 -3.30
CA PHE A 329 16.65 21.94 -2.52
C PHE A 329 15.88 22.93 -1.63
N LYS A 330 16.58 23.87 -0.99
CA LYS A 330 15.93 24.95 -0.22
C LYS A 330 14.99 25.77 -1.08
N GLN A 331 15.40 26.11 -2.30
CA GLN A 331 14.58 26.87 -3.22
C GLN A 331 13.36 26.06 -3.67
N ALA A 332 13.53 24.77 -3.97
CA ALA A 332 12.44 23.87 -4.31
C ALA A 332 11.35 23.81 -3.22
N LEU A 333 11.75 23.72 -1.95
CA LEU A 333 10.80 23.77 -0.82
C LEU A 333 10.05 25.11 -0.74
N LEU A 334 10.72 26.24 -0.99
CA LEU A 334 10.08 27.56 -0.98
C LEU A 334 9.10 27.74 -2.14
N ASP A 335 9.43 27.19 -3.31
CA ASP A 335 8.63 27.27 -4.52
C ASP A 335 7.54 26.19 -4.59
N ASN A 336 7.48 25.28 -3.61
CA ASN A 336 6.63 24.07 -3.62
C ASN A 336 6.85 23.21 -4.87
N ASP A 337 8.09 23.14 -5.34
CA ASP A 337 8.52 22.29 -6.46
C ASP A 337 8.64 20.83 -5.97
N MET A 338 7.49 20.15 -5.97
CA MET A 338 7.41 18.75 -5.57
C MET A 338 8.10 17.82 -6.57
N ASP A 339 8.15 18.17 -7.85
CA ASP A 339 8.77 17.33 -8.88
C ASP A 339 10.27 17.17 -8.61
N TYR A 340 10.95 18.23 -8.20
CA TYR A 340 12.35 18.14 -7.78
C TYR A 340 12.57 17.13 -6.64
N ILE A 341 11.68 17.10 -5.64
CA ILE A 341 11.77 16.18 -4.50
C ILE A 341 11.52 14.74 -4.96
N LEU A 342 10.53 14.51 -5.81
CA LEU A 342 10.22 13.20 -6.39
C LEU A 342 11.38 12.70 -7.27
N GLY A 343 11.99 13.57 -8.06
CA GLY A 343 13.19 13.27 -8.83
C GLY A 343 14.35 12.80 -7.93
N GLN A 344 14.58 13.47 -6.78
CA GLN A 344 15.58 13.02 -5.80
C GLN A 344 15.25 11.65 -5.18
N ALA A 345 13.98 11.31 -5.00
CA ALA A 345 13.57 10.00 -4.52
C ALA A 345 13.88 8.91 -5.54
N LEU A 346 13.47 9.12 -6.79
CA LEU A 346 13.67 8.20 -7.90
C LEU A 346 15.15 7.96 -8.23
N GLU A 347 15.97 9.01 -8.21
CA GLU A 347 17.41 8.89 -8.39
C GLU A 347 18.05 8.00 -7.31
N GLN A 348 17.59 8.10 -6.07
CA GLN A 348 18.15 7.34 -4.96
C GLN A 348 17.71 5.88 -4.96
N THR A 349 16.43 5.61 -5.21
CA THR A 349 15.92 4.24 -5.31
C THR A 349 16.52 3.52 -6.51
N GLY A 350 16.64 4.21 -7.67
CA GLY A 350 17.33 3.70 -8.84
C GLY A 350 18.82 3.39 -8.62
N ALA A 351 19.48 4.13 -7.70
CA ALA A 351 20.85 3.86 -7.30
C ALA A 351 21.00 2.73 -6.26
N GLY A 352 19.89 2.23 -5.71
CA GLY A 352 19.84 1.10 -4.78
C GLY A 352 19.64 1.48 -3.32
N ALA A 353 19.01 2.63 -3.02
CA ALA A 353 18.50 2.90 -1.68
C ALA A 353 17.39 1.89 -1.31
N ASP A 354 17.50 1.26 -0.15
CA ASP A 354 16.47 0.39 0.40
C ASP A 354 15.37 1.20 1.13
N ILE A 355 15.73 2.35 1.70
CA ILE A 355 14.88 3.27 2.48
C ILE A 355 15.26 4.71 2.08
N LEU A 356 14.34 5.67 2.18
CA LEU A 356 14.65 7.10 1.99
C LEU A 356 14.52 7.88 3.29
N ASP A 357 15.55 8.63 3.65
CA ASP A 357 15.48 9.66 4.69
C ASP A 357 14.82 10.91 4.12
N VAL A 358 13.84 11.46 4.83
CA VAL A 358 13.00 12.57 4.40
C VAL A 358 13.03 13.66 5.46
N ASN A 359 13.85 14.68 5.21
CA ASN A 359 13.88 15.92 5.99
C ASN A 359 13.44 17.08 5.09
N VAL A 360 12.41 17.81 5.51
CA VAL A 360 11.94 19.03 4.82
C VAL A 360 12.05 20.27 5.69
N GLY A 361 12.83 20.20 6.77
CA GLY A 361 12.98 21.28 7.73
C GLY A 361 13.68 22.50 7.13
N LEU A 362 12.93 23.61 7.02
CA LEU A 362 13.45 24.87 6.53
C LEU A 362 12.84 26.04 7.31
N PRO A 363 13.63 26.99 7.84
CA PRO A 363 13.06 28.19 8.45
C PRO A 363 12.23 28.99 7.45
N GLY A 364 11.01 29.34 7.83
CA GLY A 364 10.11 30.19 7.04
C GLY A 364 9.06 29.46 6.21
N ILE A 365 8.97 28.13 6.28
CA ILE A 365 7.87 27.34 5.70
C ILE A 365 7.03 26.68 6.81
N ASP A 366 5.83 26.23 6.44
CA ASP A 366 5.07 25.30 7.27
C ASP A 366 5.63 23.87 7.09
N GLU A 367 6.56 23.49 7.97
CA GLU A 367 7.20 22.17 7.94
C GLU A 367 6.18 21.04 8.09
N ARG A 368 5.10 21.25 8.85
CA ARG A 368 4.07 20.23 9.07
C ARG A 368 3.34 19.93 7.77
N GLN A 369 2.84 20.97 7.10
CA GLN A 369 2.12 20.79 5.84
C GLN A 369 3.05 20.26 4.74
N MET A 370 4.26 20.83 4.61
CA MET A 370 5.24 20.38 3.63
C MET A 370 5.64 18.92 3.82
N MET A 371 5.79 18.44 5.06
CA MET A 371 6.09 17.03 5.34
C MET A 371 4.92 16.13 4.94
N VAL A 372 3.68 16.51 5.23
CA VAL A 372 2.49 15.75 4.83
C VAL A 372 2.40 15.64 3.31
N ASP A 373 2.59 16.75 2.60
CA ASP A 373 2.52 16.79 1.13
C ASP A 373 3.66 15.98 0.51
N THR A 374 4.88 16.09 1.06
CA THR A 374 6.05 15.31 0.64
C THR A 374 5.83 13.82 0.85
N VAL A 375 5.30 13.40 2.01
CA VAL A 375 5.01 11.99 2.28
C VAL A 375 3.95 11.44 1.33
N LYS A 376 2.84 12.17 1.10
CA LYS A 376 1.81 11.76 0.14
C LYS A 376 2.39 11.61 -1.27
N ALA A 377 3.20 12.56 -1.72
CA ALA A 377 3.81 12.54 -3.05
C ALA A 377 4.86 11.43 -3.20
N LEU A 378 5.75 11.23 -2.22
CA LEU A 378 6.78 10.18 -2.29
C LEU A 378 6.17 8.79 -2.40
N GLN A 379 5.14 8.49 -1.60
CA GLN A 379 4.47 7.18 -1.60
C GLN A 379 3.74 6.89 -2.90
N SER A 380 3.51 7.90 -3.73
CA SER A 380 2.94 7.72 -5.06
C SER A 380 4.00 7.19 -6.02
N VAL A 381 5.22 7.76 -6.04
CA VAL A 381 6.23 7.42 -7.04
C VAL A 381 7.24 6.33 -6.63
N VAL A 382 7.44 6.09 -5.32
CA VAL A 382 8.37 5.06 -4.82
C VAL A 382 7.69 4.04 -3.92
N ASP A 383 8.19 2.82 -3.96
CA ASP A 383 7.73 1.69 -3.15
C ASP A 383 8.61 1.44 -1.91
N VAL A 384 9.75 2.11 -1.77
CA VAL A 384 10.63 1.95 -0.61
C VAL A 384 10.04 2.61 0.66
N PRO A 385 10.31 2.06 1.86
CA PRO A 385 9.89 2.68 3.11
C PRO A 385 10.57 4.05 3.34
N LEU A 386 9.93 4.88 4.17
CA LEU A 386 10.44 6.21 4.51
C LEU A 386 10.95 6.25 5.96
N GLN A 387 12.04 7.00 6.14
CA GLN A 387 12.54 7.47 7.42
C GLN A 387 12.20 8.95 7.54
N LEU A 388 11.26 9.27 8.43
CA LEU A 388 10.72 10.62 8.62
C LEU A 388 11.62 11.39 9.59
N ASP A 389 12.32 12.40 9.07
CA ASP A 389 13.32 13.18 9.82
C ASP A 389 12.77 14.57 10.16
N SER A 390 12.46 14.77 11.45
CA SER A 390 12.10 16.07 12.01
C SER A 390 12.40 16.11 13.51
N THR A 391 12.67 17.31 14.01
CA THR A 391 12.84 17.59 15.45
C THR A 391 11.55 18.06 16.13
N ILE A 392 10.47 18.25 15.36
CA ILE A 392 9.21 18.81 15.83
C ILE A 392 8.17 17.68 16.01
N PRO A 393 7.69 17.39 17.24
CA PRO A 393 6.73 16.32 17.48
C PRO A 393 5.46 16.41 16.64
N GLU A 394 4.93 17.62 16.43
CA GLU A 394 3.69 17.85 15.65
C GLU A 394 3.86 17.52 14.15
N VAL A 395 5.07 17.71 13.60
CA VAL A 395 5.40 17.33 12.22
C VAL A 395 5.41 15.81 12.09
N LEU A 396 6.03 15.13 13.05
CA LEU A 396 6.08 13.66 13.08
C LEU A 396 4.69 13.05 13.27
N ASP A 397 3.86 13.56 14.18
CA ASP A 397 2.48 13.07 14.38
C ASP A 397 1.66 13.20 13.09
N ALA A 398 1.73 14.35 12.41
CA ALA A 398 1.02 14.58 11.16
C ALA A 398 1.51 13.69 10.01
N ALA A 399 2.82 13.53 9.85
CA ALA A 399 3.43 12.71 8.80
C ALA A 399 3.14 11.22 9.02
N LEU A 400 3.26 10.75 10.27
CA LEU A 400 2.95 9.36 10.65
C LEU A 400 1.47 9.03 10.45
N ARG A 401 0.56 9.99 10.63
CA ARG A 401 -0.88 9.80 10.41
C ARG A 401 -1.19 9.40 8.96
N VAL A 402 -0.56 10.06 7.99
CA VAL A 402 -0.82 9.84 6.54
C VAL A 402 0.11 8.81 5.88
N TYR A 403 1.10 8.28 6.60
CA TYR A 403 2.02 7.29 6.05
C TYR A 403 1.35 5.91 5.87
N ASN A 404 1.42 5.34 4.68
CA ASN A 404 0.87 4.05 4.28
C ASN A 404 1.88 2.91 4.48
N GLY A 405 2.04 2.50 5.73
CA GLY A 405 2.97 1.44 6.13
C GLY A 405 3.55 1.66 7.54
N LYS A 406 4.73 1.06 7.78
CA LYS A 406 5.53 1.22 9.00
C LYS A 406 6.84 1.99 8.69
N PRO A 407 6.94 3.28 9.05
CA PRO A 407 8.12 4.09 8.80
C PRO A 407 9.13 4.02 9.96
N ILE A 408 10.28 4.69 9.78
CA ILE A 408 11.23 4.99 10.86
C ILE A 408 11.07 6.45 11.27
N VAL A 409 10.98 6.74 12.57
CA VAL A 409 11.08 8.09 13.12
C VAL A 409 12.54 8.42 13.39
N ASN A 410 13.04 9.48 12.74
CA ASN A 410 14.35 10.06 12.97
C ASN A 410 14.17 11.46 13.61
N SER A 411 14.28 11.64 14.92
CA SER A 411 14.74 10.67 15.92
C SER A 411 14.25 11.03 17.33
N VAL A 412 14.55 10.17 18.30
CA VAL A 412 14.50 10.46 19.74
C VAL A 412 15.92 10.52 20.30
N ASN A 413 16.15 11.21 21.41
CA ASN A 413 17.44 11.24 22.09
C ASN A 413 17.31 10.92 23.60
N GLY A 414 18.41 10.97 24.34
CA GLY A 414 18.47 10.64 25.77
C GLY A 414 17.86 11.67 26.73
N GLU A 415 17.43 12.84 26.24
CA GLU A 415 16.78 13.86 27.05
C GLU A 415 15.36 13.46 27.46
N GLU A 416 14.94 13.83 28.67
CA GLU A 416 13.61 13.47 29.17
C GLU A 416 12.49 14.06 28.31
N ASP A 417 12.63 15.31 27.84
CA ASP A 417 11.62 15.95 27.00
C ASP A 417 11.49 15.25 25.64
N SER A 418 12.60 14.84 25.03
CA SER A 418 12.58 14.07 23.78
C SER A 418 11.88 12.73 23.98
N LEU A 419 12.27 11.97 25.01
CA LEU A 419 11.68 10.67 25.33
C LEU A 419 10.18 10.76 25.62
N ASN A 420 9.75 11.79 26.36
CA ASN A 420 8.35 11.96 26.76
C ASN A 420 7.45 12.45 25.62
N ASN A 421 7.99 13.16 24.63
CA ASN A 421 7.21 13.69 23.52
C ASN A 421 7.22 12.79 22.28
N ILE A 422 8.36 12.15 21.96
CA ILE A 422 8.52 11.37 20.72
C ILE A 422 8.06 9.92 20.88
N LEU A 423 8.43 9.24 21.97
CA LEU A 423 8.11 7.81 22.13
C LEU A 423 6.58 7.54 22.15
N PRO A 424 5.72 8.37 22.77
CA PRO A 424 4.27 8.16 22.67
C PRO A 424 3.74 8.25 21.23
N ILE A 425 4.28 9.16 20.41
CA ILE A 425 3.92 9.29 19.00
C ILE A 425 4.35 8.03 18.23
N VAL A 426 5.59 7.58 18.43
CA VAL A 426 6.11 6.32 17.85
C VAL A 426 5.19 5.15 18.22
N LYS A 427 4.79 5.04 19.48
CA LYS A 427 3.92 3.98 19.98
C LYS A 427 2.51 4.07 19.39
N LYS A 428 1.95 5.27 19.26
CA LYS A 428 0.61 5.53 18.73
C LYS A 428 0.47 4.99 17.29
N TYR A 429 1.47 5.24 16.45
CA TYR A 429 1.44 4.84 15.04
C TYR A 429 2.15 3.51 14.74
N GLY A 430 2.77 2.89 15.74
CA GLY A 430 3.49 1.63 15.55
C GLY A 430 4.75 1.75 14.70
N ALA A 431 5.40 2.93 14.71
CA ALA A 431 6.60 3.19 13.91
C ALA A 431 7.85 2.57 14.55
N ALA A 432 8.89 2.38 13.74
CA ALA A 432 10.25 2.22 14.23
C ALA A 432 10.82 3.56 14.70
N VAL A 433 11.86 3.55 15.53
CA VAL A 433 12.50 4.78 16.02
C VAL A 433 14.01 4.68 16.05
N ILE A 434 14.68 5.75 15.63
CA ILE A 434 16.12 5.96 15.82
C ILE A 434 16.35 6.72 17.12
N GLY A 435 17.10 6.10 18.03
CA GLY A 435 17.62 6.72 19.25
C GLY A 435 19.03 7.25 19.04
N LEU A 436 19.20 8.57 19.10
CA LEU A 436 20.51 9.21 19.09
C LEU A 436 21.19 9.03 20.45
N ALA A 437 22.42 8.52 20.46
CA ALA A 437 23.20 8.32 21.68
C ALA A 437 23.82 9.63 22.23
N LEU A 438 22.98 10.65 22.41
CA LEU A 438 23.28 11.94 23.02
C LEU A 438 22.21 12.33 24.04
N ASP A 439 22.54 13.26 24.91
CA ASP A 439 21.60 13.90 25.83
C ASP A 439 21.87 15.42 25.93
N LYS A 440 21.33 16.05 26.97
CA LYS A 440 21.46 17.50 27.25
C LYS A 440 22.90 17.99 27.35
N ASP A 441 23.84 17.11 27.71
CA ASP A 441 25.26 17.43 27.86
C ASP A 441 26.01 17.24 26.52
N GLY A 442 25.27 16.90 25.45
CA GLY A 442 25.76 16.71 24.10
C GLY A 442 26.13 15.26 23.81
N ILE A 443 27.09 15.08 22.90
CA ILE A 443 27.57 13.76 22.48
C ILE A 443 28.66 13.28 23.47
N PRO A 444 28.48 12.13 24.14
CA PRO A 444 29.52 11.59 25.00
C PRO A 444 30.79 11.23 24.22
N LYS A 445 31.95 11.45 24.84
CA LYS A 445 33.26 11.20 24.21
C LYS A 445 33.59 9.71 24.10
N LYS A 446 33.16 8.90 25.07
CA LYS A 446 33.48 7.47 25.14
C LYS A 446 32.33 6.61 24.65
N ALA A 447 32.66 5.48 24.04
CA ALA A 447 31.71 4.48 23.58
C ALA A 447 30.81 3.96 24.72
N GLU A 448 31.37 3.68 25.90
CA GLU A 448 30.64 3.17 27.06
C GLU A 448 29.48 4.09 27.49
N ASP A 449 29.72 5.40 27.46
CA ASP A 449 28.73 6.41 27.84
C ASP A 449 27.61 6.51 26.78
N ARG A 450 27.96 6.41 25.49
CA ARG A 450 26.97 6.33 24.40
C ARG A 450 26.08 5.10 24.51
N VAL A 451 26.67 3.95 24.85
CA VAL A 451 25.96 2.68 25.08
C VAL A 451 25.02 2.80 26.29
N ALA A 452 25.41 3.54 27.33
CA ALA A 452 24.54 3.80 28.48
C ALA A 452 23.29 4.62 28.08
N ILE A 453 23.44 5.64 27.23
CA ILE A 453 22.30 6.39 26.68
C ILE A 453 21.43 5.49 25.79
N ALA A 454 22.03 4.69 24.92
CA ALA A 454 21.30 3.75 24.08
C ALA A 454 20.45 2.76 24.91
N ARG A 455 21.01 2.25 26.03
CA ARG A 455 20.26 1.41 26.98
C ARG A 455 19.10 2.17 27.61
N LYS A 456 19.31 3.42 28.03
CA LYS A 456 18.24 4.26 28.58
C LYS A 456 17.09 4.42 27.58
N ILE A 457 17.38 4.75 26.32
CA ILE A 457 16.37 4.90 25.26
C ILE A 457 15.62 3.57 25.07
N MET A 458 16.35 2.46 24.97
CA MET A 458 15.78 1.12 24.82
C MET A 458 14.82 0.78 25.97
N ASP A 459 15.25 0.95 27.21
CA ASP A 459 14.45 0.61 28.39
C ASP A 459 13.16 1.45 28.45
N ARG A 460 13.24 2.74 28.08
CA ARG A 460 12.08 3.65 28.04
C ARG A 460 11.09 3.30 26.93
N ALA A 461 11.58 2.95 25.75
CA ALA A 461 10.73 2.52 24.64
C ALA A 461 10.02 1.19 24.94
N ILE A 462 10.74 0.19 25.48
CA ILE A 462 10.17 -1.10 25.89
C ILE A 462 9.11 -0.90 27.00
N ALA A 463 9.37 -0.01 27.97
CA ALA A 463 8.45 0.24 29.07
C ALA A 463 7.06 0.74 28.62
N ILE A 464 6.98 1.45 27.48
CA ILE A 464 5.70 1.90 26.90
C ILE A 464 5.15 0.95 25.82
N GLY A 465 5.82 -0.20 25.61
CA GLY A 465 5.38 -1.25 24.70
C GLY A 465 5.84 -1.08 23.25
N ILE A 466 6.91 -0.33 22.98
CA ILE A 466 7.60 -0.38 21.68
C ILE A 466 8.48 -1.64 21.66
N PRO A 467 8.34 -2.54 20.68
CA PRO A 467 9.17 -3.74 20.58
C PRO A 467 10.65 -3.41 20.45
N LYS A 468 11.52 -4.27 20.97
CA LYS A 468 12.97 -4.10 20.86
C LYS A 468 13.43 -4.07 19.41
N GLU A 469 12.76 -4.84 18.56
CA GLU A 469 13.01 -4.96 17.13
C GLU A 469 12.78 -3.65 16.36
N ASP A 470 12.04 -2.70 16.94
CA ASP A 470 11.69 -1.40 16.37
C ASP A 470 12.59 -0.26 16.86
N ILE A 471 13.60 -0.57 17.67
CA ILE A 471 14.54 0.39 18.25
C ILE A 471 15.89 0.27 17.53
N TYR A 472 16.26 1.32 16.82
CA TYR A 472 17.52 1.49 16.14
C TYR A 472 18.35 2.53 16.87
N ILE A 473 19.66 2.38 16.97
CA ILE A 473 20.51 3.32 17.70
C ILE A 473 21.53 3.96 16.76
N ASP A 474 21.56 5.29 16.75
CA ASP A 474 22.62 6.07 16.13
C ASP A 474 23.71 6.35 17.16
N CYS A 475 24.90 5.77 16.94
CA CYS A 475 26.06 5.96 17.82
C CYS A 475 26.84 7.26 17.55
N LEU A 476 26.32 8.09 16.63
CA LEU A 476 26.76 9.41 16.22
C LEU A 476 28.15 9.41 15.59
N THR A 477 28.18 9.69 14.28
CA THR A 477 29.42 9.88 13.54
C THR A 477 30.01 11.25 13.85
N LEU A 478 31.21 11.27 14.42
CA LEU A 478 31.97 12.51 14.64
C LEU A 478 32.84 12.86 13.43
N THR A 479 33.03 14.16 13.19
CA THR A 479 33.85 14.65 12.08
C THR A 479 35.34 14.48 12.38
N ALA A 480 36.04 13.68 11.57
CA ALA A 480 37.44 13.33 11.79
C ALA A 480 38.41 14.54 11.78
N SER A 481 38.07 15.62 11.06
CA SER A 481 38.90 16.83 11.03
C SER A 481 38.86 17.65 12.32
N ALA A 482 37.82 17.49 13.14
CA ALA A 482 37.61 18.25 14.37
C ALA A 482 37.74 17.37 15.63
N GLU A 483 37.27 16.12 15.57
CA GLU A 483 37.16 15.21 16.71
C GLU A 483 37.74 13.84 16.39
N GLN A 484 38.99 13.82 15.89
CA GLN A 484 39.64 12.60 15.38
C GLN A 484 39.68 11.45 16.39
N GLU A 485 39.90 11.74 17.68
CA GLU A 485 39.90 10.72 18.75
C GLU A 485 38.55 10.00 18.88
N GLY A 486 37.45 10.67 18.54
CA GLY A 486 36.09 10.15 18.66
C GLY A 486 35.65 9.23 17.51
N VAL A 487 36.43 9.12 16.43
CA VAL A 487 36.08 8.30 15.26
C VAL A 487 36.00 6.81 15.62
N MET A 488 37.00 6.31 16.36
CA MET A 488 37.01 4.91 16.79
C MET A 488 35.99 4.64 17.89
N GLU A 489 35.67 5.64 18.72
CA GLU A 489 34.63 5.53 19.75
C GLU A 489 33.24 5.33 19.14
N THR A 490 32.94 5.92 17.98
CA THR A 490 31.71 5.62 17.23
C THR A 490 31.65 4.14 16.82
N LEU A 491 32.75 3.57 16.31
CA LEU A 491 32.81 2.17 15.90
C LEU A 491 32.74 1.19 17.09
N ASN A 492 33.42 1.52 18.19
CA ASN A 492 33.36 0.75 19.43
C ASN A 492 31.93 0.76 20.01
N ALA A 493 31.25 1.90 19.98
CA ALA A 493 29.85 2.01 20.42
C ALA A 493 28.90 1.19 19.54
N LEU A 494 29.08 1.22 18.21
CA LEU A 494 28.31 0.36 17.29
C LEU A 494 28.44 -1.12 17.66
N TYR A 495 29.66 -1.57 17.88
CA TYR A 495 29.96 -2.97 18.23
C TYR A 495 29.24 -3.37 19.53
N GLU A 496 29.35 -2.54 20.57
CA GLU A 496 28.71 -2.78 21.87
C GLU A 496 27.19 -2.74 21.80
N VAL A 497 26.60 -1.78 21.08
CA VAL A 497 25.14 -1.73 20.89
C VAL A 497 24.65 -2.99 20.16
N LYS A 498 25.37 -3.42 19.12
CA LYS A 498 24.99 -4.59 18.33
C LYS A 498 25.11 -5.89 19.12
N HIS A 499 26.24 -6.10 19.80
CA HIS A 499 26.58 -7.40 20.40
C HIS A 499 26.20 -7.50 21.88
N THR A 500 26.19 -6.39 22.62
CA THR A 500 25.87 -6.37 24.05
C THR A 500 24.41 -5.99 24.28
N LEU A 501 23.87 -4.97 23.60
CA LEU A 501 22.45 -4.63 23.70
C LEU A 501 21.58 -5.48 22.78
N GLY A 502 22.12 -6.03 21.68
CA GLY A 502 21.33 -6.79 20.70
C GLY A 502 20.34 -5.92 19.93
N LEU A 503 20.67 -4.64 19.73
CA LEU A 503 19.86 -3.69 18.96
C LEU A 503 20.37 -3.55 17.53
N ARG A 504 19.54 -3.00 16.66
CA ARG A 504 19.97 -2.57 15.33
C ARG A 504 20.65 -1.22 15.42
N THR A 505 21.60 -0.98 14.53
CA THR A 505 22.37 0.28 14.53
C THR A 505 22.19 1.03 13.22
N VAL A 506 22.26 2.36 13.32
CA VAL A 506 22.20 3.30 12.20
C VAL A 506 23.35 4.29 12.31
N LEU A 507 23.82 4.85 11.19
CA LEU A 507 24.75 5.98 11.20
C LEU A 507 24.54 6.89 9.98
N GLY A 508 24.58 8.20 10.24
CA GLY A 508 24.95 9.21 9.26
C GLY A 508 26.43 9.11 8.88
N VAL A 509 26.77 8.30 7.88
CA VAL A 509 28.18 7.99 7.54
C VAL A 509 28.88 9.20 6.92
N SER A 510 28.16 10.02 6.14
CA SER A 510 28.71 11.17 5.42
C SER A 510 29.33 12.27 6.32
N ASN A 511 29.00 12.27 7.63
CA ASN A 511 29.47 13.25 8.61
C ASN A 511 30.96 13.12 8.95
N ILE A 512 31.55 11.93 8.74
CA ILE A 512 32.95 11.62 9.09
C ILE A 512 33.95 12.55 8.39
N SER A 513 33.64 12.96 7.16
CA SER A 513 34.57 13.63 6.25
C SER A 513 34.36 15.14 6.13
N PHE A 514 33.49 15.76 6.93
CA PHE A 514 33.32 17.21 6.87
C PHE A 514 34.65 17.94 7.08
N GLY A 515 34.92 18.94 6.23
CA GLY A 515 36.18 19.70 6.26
C GLY A 515 37.41 19.00 5.66
N LEU A 516 37.31 17.75 5.18
CA LEU A 516 38.43 17.01 4.59
C LEU A 516 38.41 16.98 3.05
N PRO A 517 39.57 16.95 2.37
CA PRO A 517 39.66 16.66 0.95
C PRO A 517 39.35 15.18 0.67
N ASN A 518 38.95 14.86 -0.56
CA ASN A 518 38.63 13.50 -1.00
C ASN A 518 37.67 12.75 -0.05
N ARG A 519 36.54 13.40 0.26
CA ARG A 519 35.51 12.89 1.18
C ARG A 519 35.03 11.50 0.82
N VAL A 520 34.90 11.19 -0.47
CA VAL A 520 34.45 9.89 -0.97
C VAL A 520 35.36 8.77 -0.46
N LEU A 521 36.69 8.96 -0.50
CA LEU A 521 37.65 7.99 0.01
C LEU A 521 37.45 7.70 1.50
N VAL A 522 37.35 8.77 2.31
CA VAL A 522 37.17 8.64 3.76
C VAL A 522 35.83 7.99 4.09
N ASN A 523 34.75 8.41 3.43
CA ASN A 523 33.40 7.92 3.68
C ASN A 523 33.27 6.41 3.41
N HIS A 524 33.75 5.92 2.26
CA HIS A 524 33.54 4.50 1.93
C HIS A 524 34.47 3.56 2.72
N ILE A 525 35.67 4.01 3.13
CA ILE A 525 36.52 3.26 4.06
C ILE A 525 35.87 3.23 5.45
N PHE A 526 35.38 4.36 5.95
CA PHE A 526 34.68 4.39 7.23
C PHE A 526 33.40 3.55 7.20
N LEU A 527 32.66 3.55 6.08
CA LEU A 527 31.48 2.71 5.87
C LEU A 527 31.80 1.22 6.01
N THR A 528 32.89 0.73 5.40
CA THR A 528 33.28 -0.69 5.51
C THR A 528 33.68 -1.04 6.95
N MET A 529 34.40 -0.15 7.64
CA MET A 529 34.71 -0.29 9.06
C MET A 529 33.44 -0.33 9.91
N ALA A 530 32.46 0.54 9.65
CA ALA A 530 31.20 0.59 10.38
C ALA A 530 30.37 -0.68 10.17
N MET A 531 30.23 -1.17 8.93
CA MET A 531 29.54 -2.44 8.65
C MET A 531 30.20 -3.62 9.36
N GLN A 532 31.54 -3.67 9.37
CA GLN A 532 32.29 -4.70 10.10
C GLN A 532 32.06 -4.65 11.62
N ASN A 533 31.79 -3.46 12.17
CA ASN A 533 31.48 -3.27 13.59
C ASN A 533 29.97 -3.33 13.90
N GLY A 534 29.15 -3.75 12.93
CA GLY A 534 27.74 -4.04 13.18
C GLY A 534 26.73 -3.00 12.69
N LEU A 535 27.12 -2.07 11.81
CA LEU A 535 26.21 -1.13 11.15
C LEU A 535 25.13 -1.87 10.34
N ASP A 536 23.86 -1.68 10.68
CA ASP A 536 22.72 -2.24 9.92
C ASP A 536 22.11 -1.25 8.91
N LEU A 537 21.96 0.03 9.28
CA LEU A 537 21.39 1.07 8.41
C LEU A 537 22.42 2.15 8.14
N ALA A 538 22.86 2.28 6.89
CA ALA A 538 23.79 3.32 6.47
C ALA A 538 23.04 4.48 5.82
N ILE A 539 22.99 5.63 6.48
CA ILE A 539 22.49 6.88 5.88
C ILE A 539 23.62 7.47 5.03
N ILE A 540 23.47 7.33 3.71
CA ILE A 540 24.48 7.67 2.70
C ILE A 540 23.84 8.23 1.43
N ASN A 541 24.64 8.86 0.58
CA ASN A 541 24.24 9.18 -0.79
C ASN A 541 24.45 7.94 -1.71
N PRO A 542 23.37 7.25 -2.15
CA PRO A 542 23.47 6.04 -2.97
C PRO A 542 23.97 6.33 -4.39
N ASN A 543 23.88 7.57 -4.87
CA ASN A 543 24.35 7.95 -6.20
C ASN A 543 25.89 8.04 -6.28
N ILE A 544 26.61 7.89 -5.16
CA ILE A 544 28.07 7.77 -5.15
C ILE A 544 28.45 6.32 -5.37
N TYR A 545 29.08 6.04 -6.51
CA TYR A 545 29.42 4.70 -6.96
C TYR A 545 30.26 3.91 -5.95
N GLU A 546 31.26 4.55 -5.35
CA GLU A 546 32.17 3.95 -4.38
C GLU A 546 31.45 3.56 -3.09
N MET A 547 30.42 4.33 -2.67
CA MET A 547 29.64 4.02 -1.48
C MET A 547 28.81 2.76 -1.68
N MET A 548 28.08 2.67 -2.79
CA MET A 548 27.32 1.46 -3.13
C MET A 548 28.24 0.27 -3.41
N GLY A 549 29.42 0.52 -3.97
CA GLY A 549 30.43 -0.52 -4.15
C GLY A 549 30.97 -1.08 -2.85
N ALA A 550 31.20 -0.23 -1.85
CA ALA A 550 31.57 -0.68 -0.51
C ALA A 550 30.50 -1.59 0.11
N VAL A 551 29.20 -1.25 -0.01
CA VAL A 551 28.10 -2.08 0.49
C VAL A 551 28.06 -3.44 -0.24
N ARG A 552 28.08 -3.45 -1.57
CA ARG A 552 28.03 -4.70 -2.36
C ARG A 552 29.24 -5.58 -2.11
N ALA A 553 30.43 -5.00 -2.08
CA ALA A 553 31.66 -5.73 -1.78
C ALA A 553 31.65 -6.29 -0.35
N TYR A 554 31.14 -5.54 0.63
CA TYR A 554 30.98 -6.04 1.99
C TYR A 554 30.00 -7.22 2.03
N LYS A 555 28.82 -7.11 1.40
CA LYS A 555 27.84 -8.21 1.35
C LYS A 555 28.42 -9.47 0.69
N LEU A 556 29.21 -9.31 -0.38
CA LEU A 556 29.94 -10.41 -1.01
C LEU A 556 30.93 -11.07 -0.02
N LEU A 557 31.82 -10.28 0.59
CA LEU A 557 32.87 -10.78 1.48
C LEU A 557 32.32 -11.38 2.78
N ALA A 558 31.21 -10.83 3.28
CA ALA A 558 30.51 -11.30 4.47
C ALA A 558 29.60 -12.52 4.19
N ASN A 559 29.60 -13.06 2.97
CA ASN A 559 28.77 -14.19 2.55
C ASN A 559 27.25 -13.93 2.72
N ILE A 560 26.84 -12.67 2.55
CA ILE A 560 25.44 -12.22 2.52
C ILE A 560 24.91 -12.34 1.08
N ASP A 561 25.68 -11.87 0.09
CA ASP A 561 25.40 -12.06 -1.34
C ASP A 561 25.79 -13.50 -1.75
N LYS A 562 24.88 -14.44 -1.49
CA LYS A 562 25.10 -15.86 -1.76
C LYS A 562 25.28 -16.09 -3.26
N ASN A 563 26.36 -16.79 -3.62
CA ASN A 563 26.76 -17.05 -5.00
C ASN A 563 27.12 -15.77 -5.80
N SER A 564 27.37 -14.65 -5.12
CA SER A 564 27.82 -13.39 -5.73
C SER A 564 26.84 -12.82 -6.76
N VAL A 565 25.54 -13.07 -6.62
CA VAL A 565 24.52 -12.75 -7.62
C VAL A 565 24.42 -11.23 -7.81
N ASP A 566 24.26 -10.49 -6.72
CA ASP A 566 24.08 -9.03 -6.78
C ASP A 566 25.37 -8.33 -7.22
N TYR A 567 26.51 -8.83 -6.75
CA TYR A 567 27.81 -8.31 -7.14
C TYR A 567 28.07 -8.54 -8.63
N ILE A 568 27.90 -9.77 -9.14
CA ILE A 568 28.11 -10.04 -10.58
C ILE A 568 27.13 -9.21 -11.41
N LYS A 569 25.85 -9.12 -11.02
CA LYS A 569 24.85 -8.30 -11.72
C LYS A 569 25.28 -6.83 -11.84
N ALA A 570 25.86 -6.26 -10.78
CA ALA A 570 26.29 -4.86 -10.75
C ALA A 570 27.60 -4.59 -11.53
N TYR A 571 28.51 -5.56 -11.59
CA TYR A 571 29.90 -5.35 -12.05
C TYR A 571 30.30 -6.12 -13.31
N ALA A 572 29.49 -7.07 -13.81
CA ALA A 572 29.84 -7.92 -14.97
C ALA A 572 30.15 -7.12 -16.25
N SER A 573 29.53 -5.96 -16.42
CA SER A 573 29.67 -5.10 -17.61
C SER A 573 30.67 -3.95 -17.42
N MET A 574 31.42 -3.91 -16.30
CA MET A 574 32.40 -2.86 -16.10
C MET A 574 33.55 -2.99 -17.11
N PRO A 575 33.94 -1.91 -17.81
CA PRO A 575 35.12 -1.95 -18.67
C PRO A 575 36.36 -2.30 -17.83
N ASN A 576 37.18 -3.22 -18.33
CA ASN A 576 38.43 -3.62 -17.69
C ASN A 576 39.29 -2.37 -17.40
N ILE A 577 39.36 -1.97 -16.13
CA ILE A 577 40.28 -0.92 -15.70
C ILE A 577 41.68 -1.51 -15.83
N SER A 578 42.45 -0.99 -16.79
CA SER A 578 43.85 -1.34 -17.00
C SER A 578 44.62 -1.09 -15.69
N LYS A 579 45.38 -2.12 -15.29
CA LYS A 579 46.19 -2.21 -14.06
C LYS A 579 46.76 -0.84 -13.64
N ILE A 580 46.40 -0.39 -12.44
CA ILE A 580 47.07 0.72 -11.76
C ILE A 580 48.53 0.31 -11.55
N ASN A 581 49.45 0.95 -12.29
CA ASN A 581 50.88 0.73 -12.17
C ASN A 581 51.43 1.73 -11.12
N PRO A 582 51.90 1.31 -9.93
CA PRO A 582 52.12 2.22 -8.79
C PRO A 582 53.31 3.20 -8.88
N MET A 583 53.95 3.39 -10.04
CA MET A 583 55.27 4.03 -10.13
C MET A 583 55.39 5.29 -11.02
N ASN A 584 54.30 5.88 -11.52
CA ASN A 584 54.41 7.02 -12.45
C ASN A 584 53.57 8.27 -12.10
N THR A 585 53.56 8.71 -10.84
CA THR A 585 52.94 9.99 -10.44
C THR A 585 53.81 10.84 -9.53
N ALA A 586 55.10 11.00 -9.86
CA ALA A 586 55.97 12.01 -9.24
C ALA A 586 56.36 13.17 -10.19
N ALA A 587 55.87 13.20 -11.43
CA ALA A 587 56.19 14.27 -12.37
C ALA A 587 54.95 14.62 -13.20
N ASN A 588 54.06 15.44 -12.64
CA ASN A 588 53.16 16.38 -13.35
C ASN A 588 52.19 17.03 -12.34
N ALA A 589 52.75 17.62 -11.28
CA ALA A 589 51.99 18.38 -10.29
C ALA A 589 52.20 19.89 -10.48
N VAL A 590 52.10 20.41 -11.72
CA VAL A 590 51.88 21.84 -11.98
C VAL A 590 51.19 21.97 -13.34
N GLN A 591 50.09 22.72 -13.37
CA GLN A 591 49.22 23.04 -14.52
C GLN A 591 48.12 22.03 -14.87
N GLY A 592 46.87 22.48 -14.66
CA GLY A 592 45.69 21.88 -15.25
C GLY A 592 44.56 21.62 -14.27
N GLY A 593 43.90 22.68 -13.78
CA GLY A 593 42.58 22.55 -13.17
C GLY A 593 41.58 22.12 -14.23
N GLN A 594 41.19 20.85 -14.19
CA GLN A 594 39.97 20.36 -14.83
C GLN A 594 39.32 19.34 -13.89
N THR A 595 38.15 19.73 -13.41
CA THR A 595 37.16 18.88 -12.74
C THR A 595 36.87 17.67 -13.61
N ALA A 596 37.28 16.48 -13.15
CA ALA A 596 36.87 15.23 -13.74
C ALA A 596 35.37 15.02 -13.48
N GLN A 597 34.57 15.10 -14.55
CA GLN A 597 33.19 14.63 -14.59
C GLN A 597 33.18 13.11 -14.41
N ALA A 598 32.69 12.65 -13.27
CA ALA A 598 32.22 11.28 -13.06
C ALA A 598 31.03 11.36 -12.09
N GLY A 599 29.88 10.88 -12.55
CA GLY A 599 28.57 11.09 -11.92
C GLY A 599 27.57 11.37 -13.02
N GLY A 600 27.02 10.31 -13.61
CA GLY A 600 25.82 10.43 -14.43
C GLY A 600 24.68 10.88 -13.53
N SER A 601 24.49 12.19 -13.44
CA SER A 601 23.17 12.77 -13.21
C SER A 601 22.25 12.18 -14.25
N VAL A 602 21.09 11.64 -13.87
CA VAL A 602 19.96 11.64 -14.79
C VAL A 602 19.47 13.09 -14.80
N ASN A 603 20.27 13.94 -15.42
CA ASN A 603 19.76 15.18 -15.95
C ASN A 603 18.92 14.71 -17.13
N LEU A 604 17.60 14.85 -17.06
CA LEU A 604 16.68 14.62 -18.19
C LEU A 604 17.01 15.52 -19.40
N LYS A 605 18.01 16.42 -19.26
CA LYS A 605 18.62 17.14 -20.36
C LYS A 605 19.91 16.45 -20.78
N ASP A 606 19.92 15.92 -21.99
CA ASP A 606 21.13 15.52 -22.70
C ASP A 606 22.22 16.61 -22.63
N LYS A 607 23.47 16.24 -22.91
CA LYS A 607 24.63 17.15 -23.07
C LYS A 607 24.46 18.24 -24.16
N LYS A 608 23.26 18.45 -24.71
CA LYS A 608 22.86 19.54 -25.61
C LYS A 608 21.71 20.42 -25.08
N GLY A 609 21.14 20.14 -23.91
CA GLY A 609 20.13 20.98 -23.28
C GLY A 609 18.70 20.79 -23.78
N SER A 610 18.39 19.68 -24.49
CA SER A 610 17.04 19.33 -24.96
C SER A 610 16.59 17.98 -24.41
N TYR A 611 15.29 17.81 -24.16
CA TYR A 611 14.67 16.52 -23.82
C TYR A 611 14.56 15.57 -25.02
N THR A 612 14.43 14.27 -24.74
CA THR A 612 14.28 13.18 -25.70
C THR A 612 12.97 12.39 -25.48
N CYS A 613 12.61 11.53 -26.44
CA CYS A 613 11.51 10.57 -26.26
C CYS A 613 11.75 9.63 -25.07
N ASP A 614 13.00 9.30 -24.77
CA ASP A 614 13.34 8.44 -23.62
C ASP A 614 13.07 9.16 -22.29
N ASP A 615 13.25 10.49 -22.23
CA ASP A 615 12.91 11.29 -21.06
C ASP A 615 11.39 11.33 -20.83
N LEU A 616 10.60 11.48 -21.90
CA LEU A 616 9.14 11.42 -21.81
C LEU A 616 8.67 10.02 -21.40
N PHE A 617 9.29 8.97 -21.97
CA PHE A 617 9.04 7.59 -21.58
C PHE A 617 9.29 7.38 -20.08
N TYR A 618 10.43 7.88 -19.59
CA TYR A 618 10.79 7.80 -18.17
C TYR A 618 9.80 8.58 -17.28
N ALA A 619 9.42 9.79 -17.67
CA ALA A 619 8.44 10.58 -16.92
C ALA A 619 7.09 9.85 -16.80
N VAL A 620 6.64 9.19 -17.87
CA VAL A 620 5.44 8.35 -17.87
C VAL A 620 5.61 7.13 -16.96
N GLU A 621 6.72 6.39 -17.09
CA GLU A 621 7.02 5.22 -16.24
C GLU A 621 7.02 5.58 -14.74
N LYS A 622 7.49 6.77 -14.39
CA LYS A 622 7.64 7.23 -13.00
C LYS A 622 6.50 8.08 -12.46
N GLY A 623 5.46 8.34 -13.25
CA GLY A 623 4.31 9.12 -12.79
C GLY A 623 4.59 10.63 -12.62
N LEU A 624 5.61 11.18 -13.29
CA LEU A 624 6.04 12.58 -13.19
C LEU A 624 5.20 13.49 -14.10
N LYS A 625 4.03 13.90 -13.60
CA LYS A 625 2.99 14.58 -14.41
C LYS A 625 3.43 15.92 -15.01
N ASN A 626 4.03 16.80 -14.20
CA ASN A 626 4.41 18.14 -14.65
C ASN A 626 5.64 18.07 -15.57
N GLU A 627 6.61 17.23 -15.25
CA GLU A 627 7.77 16.98 -16.10
C GLU A 627 7.34 16.39 -17.45
N GLY A 628 6.44 15.41 -17.47
CA GLY A 628 5.92 14.85 -18.71
C GLY A 628 5.27 15.91 -19.61
N ALA A 629 4.51 16.86 -19.04
CA ALA A 629 3.94 17.97 -19.79
C ALA A 629 5.02 18.92 -20.35
N ALA A 630 6.00 19.31 -19.54
CA ALA A 630 7.09 20.20 -19.95
C ALA A 630 8.01 19.56 -21.02
N ILE A 631 8.36 18.29 -20.84
CA ILE A 631 9.13 17.50 -21.81
C ILE A 631 8.37 17.45 -23.14
N THR A 632 7.07 17.19 -23.09
CA THR A 632 6.23 17.13 -24.30
C THR A 632 6.19 18.47 -25.03
N GLU A 633 6.05 19.58 -24.31
CA GLU A 633 6.05 20.92 -24.90
C GLU A 633 7.36 21.24 -25.62
N GLU A 634 8.49 20.86 -25.03
CA GLU A 634 9.81 21.06 -25.63
C GLU A 634 10.05 20.13 -26.83
N LEU A 635 9.63 18.85 -26.76
CA LEU A 635 9.73 17.91 -27.88
C LEU A 635 8.91 18.37 -29.10
N LEU A 636 7.74 18.97 -28.88
CA LEU A 636 6.90 19.53 -29.94
C LEU A 636 7.54 20.70 -30.69
N ALA A 637 8.58 21.33 -30.15
CA ALA A 637 9.33 22.37 -30.86
C ALA A 637 10.19 21.80 -32.01
N GLY A 638 10.50 20.50 -32.00
CA GLY A 638 11.42 19.86 -32.96
C GLY A 638 10.96 18.52 -33.54
N MET A 639 9.86 17.93 -33.05
CA MET A 639 9.34 16.64 -33.49
C MET A 639 7.86 16.71 -33.86
N ASP A 640 7.43 15.85 -34.80
CA ASP A 640 6.02 15.71 -35.14
C ASP A 640 5.25 15.13 -33.95
N SER A 641 4.04 15.65 -33.75
CA SER A 641 3.18 15.24 -32.65
C SER A 641 2.86 13.73 -32.65
N MET A 642 2.68 13.11 -33.82
CA MET A 642 2.43 11.67 -33.92
C MET A 642 3.68 10.84 -33.66
N ASP A 643 4.87 11.37 -33.96
CA ASP A 643 6.14 10.71 -33.64
C ASP A 643 6.36 10.64 -32.12
N ILE A 644 5.98 11.68 -31.38
CA ILE A 644 6.04 11.68 -29.90
C ILE A 644 5.05 10.63 -29.34
N VAL A 645 3.84 10.56 -29.88
CA VAL A 645 2.84 9.57 -29.46
C VAL A 645 3.31 8.14 -29.74
N ASN A 646 3.79 7.86 -30.96
CA ASN A 646 4.14 6.51 -31.39
C ASN A 646 5.46 6.01 -30.81
N ASN A 647 6.44 6.90 -30.58
CA ASN A 647 7.78 6.51 -30.16
C ASN A 647 8.03 6.68 -28.64
N ALA A 648 7.22 7.45 -27.92
CA ALA A 648 7.37 7.64 -26.47
C ALA A 648 6.13 7.18 -25.69
N LEU A 649 4.96 7.79 -25.93
CA LEU A 649 3.78 7.58 -25.10
C LEU A 649 3.18 6.17 -25.22
N ILE A 650 2.97 5.67 -26.44
CA ILE A 650 2.43 4.31 -26.65
C ILE A 650 3.38 3.24 -26.08
N PRO A 651 4.70 3.25 -26.39
CA PRO A 651 5.62 2.28 -25.81
C PRO A 651 5.68 2.31 -24.28
N ALA A 652 5.60 3.51 -23.67
CA ALA A 652 5.59 3.63 -22.22
C ALA A 652 4.33 2.98 -21.62
N LEU A 653 3.16 3.30 -22.17
CA LEU A 653 1.88 2.72 -21.73
C LEU A 653 1.81 1.20 -21.95
N ASP A 654 2.34 0.69 -23.07
CA ASP A 654 2.39 -0.75 -23.34
C ASP A 654 3.27 -1.46 -22.29
N LYS A 655 4.44 -0.90 -21.93
CA LYS A 655 5.31 -1.43 -20.88
C LYS A 655 4.62 -1.42 -19.51
N ILE A 656 3.99 -0.31 -19.13
CA ILE A 656 3.25 -0.21 -17.86
C ILE A 656 2.12 -1.24 -17.81
N GLY A 657 1.39 -1.42 -18.91
CA GLY A 657 0.37 -2.45 -19.03
C GLY A 657 0.94 -3.86 -18.85
N GLU A 658 2.09 -4.18 -19.46
CA GLU A 658 2.78 -5.45 -19.22
C GLU A 658 3.25 -5.64 -17.78
N GLU A 659 3.76 -4.61 -17.13
CA GLU A 659 4.23 -4.69 -15.74
C GLU A 659 3.06 -4.84 -14.75
N PHE A 660 1.90 -4.25 -15.08
CA PHE A 660 0.65 -4.47 -14.34
C PHE A 660 0.16 -5.93 -14.48
N GLU A 661 0.14 -6.48 -15.69
CA GLU A 661 -0.21 -7.89 -15.93
C GLU A 661 0.72 -8.87 -15.21
N LYS A 662 2.02 -8.53 -15.11
CA LYS A 662 3.02 -9.35 -14.40
C LYS A 662 2.94 -9.20 -12.87
N GLY A 663 2.09 -8.30 -12.36
CA GLY A 663 1.99 -7.99 -10.94
C GLY A 663 3.23 -7.30 -10.37
N THR A 664 4.07 -6.72 -11.21
CA THR A 664 5.25 -5.94 -10.81
C THR A 664 4.92 -4.48 -10.57
N LEU A 665 3.84 -3.98 -11.20
CA LEU A 665 3.31 -2.63 -11.05
C LEU A 665 1.84 -2.75 -10.62
N PHE A 666 1.37 -1.87 -9.73
CA PHE A 666 0.03 -1.94 -9.15
C PHE A 666 -0.82 -0.73 -9.52
N LEU A 667 -2.12 -0.79 -9.19
CA LEU A 667 -3.10 0.20 -9.62
C LEU A 667 -2.70 1.68 -9.42
N PRO A 668 -2.13 2.09 -8.27
CA PRO A 668 -1.70 3.48 -8.08
C PRO A 668 -0.71 3.94 -9.17
N GLN A 669 0.31 3.13 -9.43
CA GLN A 669 1.37 3.39 -10.42
C GLN A 669 0.80 3.45 -11.84
N LEU A 670 -0.15 2.57 -12.16
CA LEU A 670 -0.85 2.57 -13.45
C LEU A 670 -1.63 3.88 -13.67
N ILE A 671 -2.37 4.33 -12.64
CA ILE A 671 -3.17 5.56 -12.70
C ILE A 671 -2.27 6.80 -12.82
N MET A 672 -1.17 6.85 -12.07
CA MET A 672 -0.25 7.98 -12.17
C MET A 672 0.40 8.08 -13.53
N ALA A 673 0.93 6.97 -14.05
CA ALA A 673 1.55 6.95 -15.36
C ALA A 673 0.55 7.33 -16.46
N ALA A 674 -0.68 6.84 -16.35
CA ALA A 674 -1.78 7.28 -17.18
C ALA A 674 -2.04 8.79 -17.06
N GLY A 675 -2.02 9.35 -15.86
CA GLY A 675 -2.14 10.80 -15.62
C GLY A 675 -1.04 11.64 -16.27
N VAL A 676 0.20 11.14 -16.32
CA VAL A 676 1.30 11.76 -17.09
C VAL A 676 1.00 11.72 -18.58
N ALA A 677 0.61 10.56 -19.09
CA ALA A 677 0.27 10.40 -20.50
C ALA A 677 -0.89 11.32 -20.90
N GLN A 678 -1.94 11.44 -20.08
CA GLN A 678 -3.04 12.39 -20.30
C GLN A 678 -2.54 13.84 -20.38
N GLY A 679 -1.68 14.25 -19.44
CA GLY A 679 -1.06 15.57 -19.46
C GLY A 679 -0.27 15.83 -20.75
N ALA A 680 0.54 14.86 -21.18
CA ALA A 680 1.27 14.92 -22.44
C ALA A 680 0.33 14.99 -23.66
N PHE A 681 -0.71 14.16 -23.72
CA PHE A 681 -1.71 14.21 -24.79
C PHE A 681 -2.47 15.54 -24.83
N GLU A 682 -2.73 16.16 -23.68
CA GLU A 682 -3.37 17.47 -23.61
C GLU A 682 -2.48 18.57 -24.22
N VAL A 683 -1.18 18.55 -23.91
CA VAL A 683 -0.18 19.44 -24.51
C VAL A 683 -0.11 19.24 -26.03
N ILE A 684 -0.04 17.98 -26.48
CA ILE A 684 -0.05 17.63 -27.91
C ILE A 684 -1.32 18.12 -28.59
N ARG A 685 -2.50 17.89 -27.98
CA ARG A 685 -3.79 18.31 -28.52
C ARG A 685 -3.85 19.84 -28.66
N LYS A 686 -3.40 20.58 -27.65
CA LYS A 686 -3.34 22.06 -27.69
C LYS A 686 -2.44 22.54 -28.84
N HIS A 687 -1.25 21.95 -28.98
CA HIS A 687 -0.32 22.28 -30.06
C HIS A 687 -0.91 21.95 -31.46
N MET A 688 -1.54 20.79 -31.61
CA MET A 688 -2.20 20.36 -32.84
C MET A 688 -3.36 21.28 -33.25
N ILE A 689 -4.18 21.74 -32.30
CA ILE A 689 -5.27 22.71 -32.55
C ILE A 689 -4.70 24.04 -33.03
N MET A 690 -3.63 24.52 -32.38
CA MET A 690 -2.94 25.75 -32.78
C MET A 690 -2.28 25.65 -34.16
N SER A 691 -1.87 24.44 -34.56
CA SER A 691 -1.23 24.14 -35.85
C SER A 691 -2.21 23.70 -36.96
N ASN A 692 -3.52 23.81 -36.73
CA ASN A 692 -4.59 23.39 -37.66
C ASN A 692 -4.55 21.91 -38.08
N ASN A 693 -3.89 21.05 -37.29
CA ASN A 693 -3.79 19.60 -37.46
C ASN A 693 -4.54 18.89 -36.33
N ALA A 694 -5.85 19.11 -36.20
CA ALA A 694 -6.63 18.49 -35.12
C ALA A 694 -6.55 16.94 -35.20
N PRO A 695 -6.35 16.24 -34.08
CA PRO A 695 -6.30 14.78 -34.09
C PRO A 695 -7.66 14.22 -34.51
N VAL A 696 -7.64 13.29 -35.47
CA VAL A 696 -8.81 12.47 -35.79
C VAL A 696 -8.89 11.40 -34.71
N SER A 697 -9.96 11.42 -33.90
CA SER A 697 -10.24 10.38 -32.90
C SER A 697 -10.13 9.00 -33.56
N LYS A 698 -9.46 8.04 -32.91
CA LYS A 698 -9.38 6.65 -33.39
C LYS A 698 -10.74 5.94 -33.35
N GLY A 699 -11.74 6.55 -32.72
CA GLY A 699 -13.11 6.06 -32.67
C GLY A 699 -13.78 6.35 -31.34
N LYS A 700 -15.11 6.25 -31.32
CA LYS A 700 -15.93 6.45 -30.13
C LYS A 700 -16.25 5.11 -29.46
N ILE A 701 -16.06 5.05 -28.15
CA ILE A 701 -16.32 3.87 -27.32
C ILE A 701 -17.30 4.27 -26.21
N VAL A 702 -18.40 3.53 -26.05
CA VAL A 702 -19.30 3.70 -24.90
C VAL A 702 -18.90 2.73 -23.81
N ILE A 703 -18.74 3.18 -22.57
CA ILE A 703 -18.46 2.28 -21.43
C ILE A 703 -19.48 2.49 -20.31
N ALA A 704 -19.84 1.40 -19.62
CA ALA A 704 -20.78 1.43 -18.51
C ALA A 704 -20.50 0.31 -17.51
N THR A 705 -20.73 0.59 -16.24
CA THR A 705 -20.93 -0.45 -15.23
C THR A 705 -22.42 -0.80 -15.24
N VAL A 706 -22.72 -2.09 -15.37
CA VAL A 706 -24.09 -2.56 -15.65
C VAL A 706 -25.04 -2.30 -14.48
N LYS A 707 -26.34 -2.22 -14.76
CA LYS A 707 -27.39 -2.05 -13.76
C LYS A 707 -27.25 -3.00 -12.56
N GLY A 708 -27.40 -2.45 -11.35
CA GLY A 708 -27.27 -3.10 -10.07
C GLY A 708 -25.82 -3.20 -9.57
N ASP A 709 -24.85 -2.75 -10.37
CA ASP A 709 -23.45 -2.73 -9.97
C ASP A 709 -22.97 -1.29 -9.74
N VAL A 710 -22.61 -1.00 -8.50
CA VAL A 710 -22.14 0.32 -8.05
C VAL A 710 -20.61 0.41 -8.05
N HIS A 711 -19.91 -0.64 -8.47
CA HIS A 711 -18.45 -0.68 -8.51
C HIS A 711 -17.96 -0.28 -9.89
N ASP A 712 -17.26 0.84 -9.98
CA ASP A 712 -16.82 1.43 -11.24
C ASP A 712 -15.30 1.54 -11.37
N ILE A 713 -14.55 0.98 -10.43
CA ILE A 713 -13.09 1.05 -10.42
C ILE A 713 -12.52 0.44 -11.71
N GLY A 714 -12.91 -0.80 -12.05
CA GLY A 714 -12.46 -1.47 -13.29
C GLY A 714 -12.79 -0.69 -14.56
N LYS A 715 -14.03 -0.18 -14.66
CA LYS A 715 -14.47 0.68 -15.78
C LYS A 715 -13.64 1.96 -15.87
N ASN A 716 -13.38 2.63 -14.75
CA ASN A 716 -12.61 3.87 -14.72
C ASN A 716 -11.16 3.64 -15.15
N ILE A 717 -10.57 2.50 -14.81
CA ILE A 717 -9.24 2.11 -15.32
C ILE A 717 -9.29 1.94 -16.84
N VAL A 718 -10.26 1.18 -17.36
CA VAL A 718 -10.44 0.96 -18.80
C VAL A 718 -10.66 2.28 -19.53
N LYS A 719 -11.48 3.18 -18.97
CA LYS A 719 -11.69 4.54 -19.49
C LYS A 719 -10.38 5.27 -19.66
N VAL A 720 -9.63 5.38 -18.57
CA VAL A 720 -8.36 6.11 -18.50
C VAL A 720 -7.38 5.54 -19.52
N LEU A 721 -7.26 4.22 -19.63
CA LEU A 721 -6.42 3.59 -20.64
C LEU A 721 -6.91 3.87 -22.07
N LEU A 722 -8.19 3.66 -22.38
CA LEU A 722 -8.71 3.93 -23.73
C LEU A 722 -8.53 5.39 -24.16
N GLU A 723 -8.78 6.34 -23.26
CA GLU A 723 -8.49 7.77 -23.50
C GLU A 723 -7.01 7.99 -23.80
N ASN A 724 -6.10 7.30 -23.08
CA ASN A 724 -4.66 7.37 -23.31
C ASN A 724 -4.21 6.77 -24.64
N TYR A 725 -4.96 5.82 -25.22
CA TYR A 725 -4.63 5.27 -26.54
C TYR A 725 -5.23 6.09 -27.70
N GLY A 726 -5.90 7.21 -27.39
CA GLY A 726 -6.45 8.17 -28.37
C GLY A 726 -7.90 7.92 -28.78
N TYR A 727 -8.66 7.16 -27.99
CA TYR A 727 -10.09 6.92 -28.20
C TYR A 727 -10.95 7.99 -27.48
N GLU A 728 -12.10 8.30 -28.06
CA GLU A 728 -13.12 9.13 -27.39
C GLU A 728 -14.05 8.23 -26.58
N VAL A 729 -13.99 8.34 -25.26
CA VAL A 729 -14.74 7.46 -24.35
C VAL A 729 -15.96 8.19 -23.79
N ILE A 730 -17.15 7.65 -24.08
CA ILE A 730 -18.42 8.09 -23.50
C ILE A 730 -18.70 7.20 -22.29
N ASP A 731 -18.43 7.75 -21.12
CA ASP A 731 -18.61 7.07 -19.85
C ASP A 731 -20.00 7.34 -19.27
N LEU A 732 -20.81 6.29 -19.17
CA LEU A 732 -22.18 6.37 -18.64
C LEU A 732 -22.23 6.23 -17.11
N GLY A 733 -21.09 5.97 -16.46
CA GLY A 733 -21.01 5.79 -15.02
C GLY A 733 -21.39 4.37 -14.58
N LYS A 734 -22.06 4.29 -13.42
CA LYS A 734 -22.41 3.05 -12.72
C LYS A 734 -23.89 2.93 -12.48
N ASP A 735 -24.31 1.70 -12.17
CA ASP A 735 -25.73 1.34 -12.08
C ASP A 735 -26.54 1.78 -13.32
N VAL A 736 -25.98 1.55 -14.51
CA VAL A 736 -26.54 2.10 -15.74
C VAL A 736 -27.67 1.22 -16.27
N GLU A 737 -28.86 1.80 -16.41
CA GLU A 737 -30.02 1.16 -17.03
C GLU A 737 -29.75 0.67 -18.46
N TYR A 738 -30.29 -0.50 -18.82
CA TYR A 738 -30.05 -1.15 -20.11
C TYR A 738 -30.33 -0.24 -21.31
N GLN A 739 -31.41 0.55 -21.22
CA GLN A 739 -31.86 1.43 -22.29
C GLN A 739 -30.91 2.62 -22.49
N VAL A 740 -30.31 3.13 -21.40
CA VAL A 740 -29.37 4.25 -21.45
C VAL A 740 -28.12 3.86 -22.25
N VAL A 741 -27.64 2.62 -22.09
CA VAL A 741 -26.51 2.10 -22.89
C VAL A 741 -26.86 2.07 -24.39
N VAL A 742 -28.04 1.56 -24.74
CA VAL A 742 -28.51 1.47 -26.13
C VAL A 742 -28.68 2.85 -26.75
N ASP A 743 -29.25 3.80 -26.02
CA ASP A 743 -29.47 5.17 -26.48
C ASP A 743 -28.13 5.89 -26.68
N ALA A 744 -27.19 5.73 -25.74
CA ALA A 744 -25.85 6.30 -25.88
C ALA A 744 -25.08 5.77 -27.11
N ILE A 745 -25.17 4.46 -27.40
CA ILE A 745 -24.56 3.88 -28.60
C ILE A 745 -25.17 4.49 -29.87
N LYS A 746 -26.51 4.64 -29.92
CA LYS A 746 -27.21 5.24 -31.06
C LYS A 746 -26.87 6.71 -31.25
N GLU A 747 -26.93 7.51 -30.19
CA GLU A 747 -26.72 8.95 -30.22
C GLU A 747 -25.28 9.30 -30.64
N ASN A 748 -24.31 8.50 -30.21
CA ASN A 748 -22.90 8.76 -30.46
C ASN A 748 -22.33 8.00 -31.67
N GLY A 749 -23.07 7.05 -32.24
CA GLY A 749 -22.60 6.21 -33.34
C GLY A 749 -21.39 5.33 -32.97
N ALA A 750 -21.28 4.94 -31.69
CA ALA A 750 -20.13 4.19 -31.18
C ALA A 750 -20.09 2.76 -31.75
N LYS A 751 -18.91 2.34 -32.23
CA LYS A 751 -18.71 1.02 -32.86
C LYS A 751 -18.22 -0.05 -31.89
N LEU A 752 -17.86 0.35 -30.67
CA LEU A 752 -17.48 -0.53 -29.58
C LEU A 752 -18.17 -0.08 -28.28
N CYS A 753 -18.68 -1.04 -27.53
CA CYS A 753 -19.25 -0.84 -26.20
C CYS A 753 -18.55 -1.76 -25.18
N GLY A 754 -18.07 -1.19 -24.07
CA GLY A 754 -17.50 -1.92 -22.94
C GLY A 754 -18.47 -2.00 -21.76
N LEU A 755 -18.73 -3.20 -21.26
CA LEU A 755 -19.57 -3.42 -20.07
C LEU A 755 -18.74 -4.04 -18.94
N SER A 756 -18.86 -3.47 -17.73
CA SER A 756 -18.16 -3.94 -16.53
C SER A 756 -19.13 -4.44 -15.46
N ALA A 757 -18.72 -5.49 -14.74
CA ALA A 757 -19.40 -6.01 -13.54
C ALA A 757 -18.37 -6.51 -12.51
N LEU A 758 -18.49 -6.12 -11.24
CA LEU A 758 -17.67 -6.64 -10.14
C LEU A 758 -18.39 -7.74 -9.35
N MET A 759 -19.71 -7.71 -9.29
CA MET A 759 -20.47 -8.69 -8.52
C MET A 759 -20.95 -9.84 -9.42
N THR A 760 -20.81 -11.08 -8.98
CA THR A 760 -21.35 -12.28 -9.67
C THR A 760 -22.84 -12.09 -9.99
N THR A 761 -23.53 -11.59 -8.97
CA THR A 761 -24.86 -10.99 -8.94
C THR A 761 -25.22 -10.17 -10.21
N THR A 762 -24.36 -9.27 -10.70
CA THR A 762 -24.72 -8.29 -11.74
C THR A 762 -24.51 -8.79 -13.18
N LEU A 763 -24.02 -10.02 -13.35
CA LEU A 763 -23.83 -10.66 -14.66
C LEU A 763 -25.13 -10.82 -15.47
N VAL A 764 -26.26 -11.02 -14.79
CA VAL A 764 -27.59 -11.10 -15.44
C VAL A 764 -27.97 -9.76 -16.09
N SER A 765 -27.62 -8.64 -15.45
CA SER A 765 -27.84 -7.30 -16.01
C SER A 765 -27.00 -7.09 -17.26
N MET A 766 -25.75 -7.56 -17.27
CA MET A 766 -24.89 -7.51 -18.44
C MET A 766 -25.48 -8.25 -19.63
N LYS A 767 -25.97 -9.48 -19.41
CA LYS A 767 -26.66 -10.27 -20.44
C LYS A 767 -27.85 -9.51 -21.05
N LYS A 768 -28.70 -8.92 -20.20
CA LYS A 768 -29.87 -8.14 -20.65
C LYS A 768 -29.48 -6.93 -21.48
N THR A 769 -28.40 -6.24 -21.12
CA THR A 769 -27.87 -5.12 -21.93
C THR A 769 -27.45 -5.60 -23.31
N ILE A 770 -26.71 -6.70 -23.42
CA ILE A 770 -26.25 -7.26 -24.71
C ILE A 770 -27.43 -7.70 -25.57
N GLU A 771 -28.40 -8.41 -24.98
CA GLU A 771 -29.64 -8.80 -25.67
C GLU A 771 -30.39 -7.59 -26.23
N LEU A 772 -30.43 -6.48 -25.47
CA LEU A 772 -31.09 -5.26 -25.91
C LEU A 772 -30.32 -4.55 -27.04
N ILE A 773 -28.99 -4.51 -26.98
CA ILE A 773 -28.13 -3.98 -28.05
C ILE A 773 -28.38 -4.76 -29.36
N HIS A 774 -28.36 -6.09 -29.30
CA HIS A 774 -28.62 -6.95 -30.45
C HIS A 774 -30.05 -6.81 -30.99
N LYS A 775 -31.05 -6.74 -30.11
CA LYS A 775 -32.46 -6.55 -30.51
C LYS A 775 -32.69 -5.25 -31.27
N ASN A 776 -31.87 -4.23 -31.02
CA ASN A 776 -31.92 -2.94 -31.72
C ASN A 776 -31.09 -2.91 -33.02
N ASN A 777 -30.47 -4.02 -33.42
CA ASN A 777 -29.63 -4.14 -34.63
C ASN A 777 -28.56 -3.04 -34.75
N LEU A 778 -27.93 -2.69 -33.62
CA LEU A 778 -26.87 -1.69 -33.60
C LEU A 778 -25.59 -2.26 -34.22
N ASP A 779 -24.97 -1.50 -35.11
CA ASP A 779 -23.65 -1.81 -35.66
C ASP A 779 -22.56 -1.42 -34.64
N CYS A 780 -22.52 -2.17 -33.53
CA CYS A 780 -21.65 -1.97 -32.38
C CYS A 780 -21.20 -3.32 -31.84
N LYS A 781 -19.89 -3.50 -31.64
CA LYS A 781 -19.30 -4.67 -30.99
C LYS A 781 -19.32 -4.52 -29.48
N VAL A 782 -19.55 -5.60 -28.75
CA VAL A 782 -19.57 -5.58 -27.28
C VAL A 782 -18.37 -6.33 -26.69
N MET A 783 -17.60 -5.63 -25.88
CA MET A 783 -16.58 -6.22 -25.01
C MET A 783 -17.07 -6.23 -23.55
N VAL A 784 -16.77 -7.29 -22.83
CA VAL A 784 -17.18 -7.47 -21.42
C VAL A 784 -15.98 -7.78 -20.54
N GLY A 785 -15.99 -7.28 -19.30
CA GLY A 785 -14.94 -7.56 -18.31
C GLY A 785 -15.45 -7.38 -16.88
N GLY A 786 -14.62 -7.74 -15.91
CA GLY A 786 -15.03 -7.74 -14.50
C GLY A 786 -14.42 -8.86 -13.68
N ALA A 787 -14.20 -8.65 -12.38
CA ALA A 787 -13.51 -9.61 -11.50
C ALA A 787 -14.21 -10.98 -11.41
N VAL A 788 -15.52 -11.01 -11.66
CA VAL A 788 -16.37 -12.21 -11.59
C VAL A 788 -16.62 -12.86 -12.96
N LEU A 789 -16.08 -12.27 -14.03
CA LEU A 789 -16.42 -12.60 -15.40
C LEU A 789 -15.38 -13.55 -16.00
N THR A 790 -15.83 -14.61 -16.69
CA THR A 790 -14.96 -15.59 -17.34
C THR A 790 -15.11 -15.59 -18.87
N PRO A 791 -14.08 -16.06 -19.62
CA PRO A 791 -14.17 -16.19 -21.08
C PRO A 791 -15.36 -17.03 -21.54
N GLU A 792 -15.68 -18.09 -20.80
CA GLU A 792 -16.79 -19.00 -21.08
C GLU A 792 -18.13 -18.27 -20.95
N TYR A 793 -18.30 -17.50 -19.87
CA TYR A 793 -19.54 -16.76 -19.61
C TYR A 793 -19.77 -15.64 -20.63
N ALA A 794 -18.71 -14.89 -20.98
CA ALA A 794 -18.77 -13.85 -22.00
C ALA A 794 -19.31 -14.38 -23.34
N LYS A 795 -18.88 -15.59 -23.72
CA LYS A 795 -19.36 -16.27 -24.94
C LYS A 795 -20.82 -16.68 -24.84
N GLU A 796 -21.26 -17.15 -23.66
CA GLU A 796 -22.64 -17.56 -23.42
C GLU A 796 -23.63 -16.38 -23.54
N ILE A 797 -23.25 -15.21 -23.00
CA ILE A 797 -24.08 -13.99 -23.09
C ILE A 797 -23.97 -13.28 -24.45
N HIS A 798 -23.30 -13.92 -25.42
CA HIS A 798 -23.09 -13.41 -26.78
C HIS A 798 -22.30 -12.09 -26.84
N ALA A 799 -21.37 -11.85 -25.93
CA ALA A 799 -20.41 -10.77 -26.11
C ALA A 799 -19.47 -11.09 -27.30
N ASP A 800 -19.03 -10.07 -28.04
CA ASP A 800 -18.06 -10.26 -29.12
C ASP A 800 -16.64 -10.50 -28.57
N PHE A 801 -16.33 -9.91 -27.42
CA PHE A 801 -15.02 -10.01 -26.79
C PHE A 801 -15.11 -10.15 -25.27
N TYR A 802 -14.20 -10.92 -24.70
CA TYR A 802 -13.91 -10.94 -23.27
C TYR A 802 -12.60 -10.19 -23.03
N SER A 803 -12.59 -9.33 -22.02
CA SER A 803 -11.41 -8.60 -21.57
C SER A 803 -11.08 -9.05 -20.15
N LYS A 804 -9.99 -9.79 -19.99
CA LYS A 804 -9.52 -10.29 -18.69
C LYS A 804 -9.04 -9.16 -17.78
N ASP A 805 -8.49 -8.11 -18.37
CA ASP A 805 -7.96 -6.93 -17.69
C ASP A 805 -8.14 -5.67 -18.54
N ALA A 806 -7.66 -4.53 -18.04
CA ALA A 806 -7.85 -3.24 -18.70
C ALA A 806 -6.98 -3.05 -19.96
N LYS A 807 -5.87 -3.79 -20.10
CA LYS A 807 -4.99 -3.73 -21.27
C LYS A 807 -5.61 -4.48 -22.45
N GLU A 808 -6.20 -5.65 -22.20
CA GLU A 808 -6.90 -6.41 -23.24
C GLU A 808 -8.07 -5.60 -23.84
N SER A 809 -8.70 -4.72 -23.07
CA SER A 809 -9.73 -3.78 -23.58
C SER A 809 -9.16 -2.83 -24.64
N VAL A 810 -7.92 -2.39 -24.47
CA VAL A 810 -7.22 -1.55 -25.46
C VAL A 810 -6.89 -2.36 -26.71
N ASP A 811 -6.43 -3.60 -26.56
CA ASP A 811 -6.11 -4.47 -27.71
C ASP A 811 -7.37 -4.83 -28.52
N ILE A 812 -8.50 -5.02 -27.84
CA ILE A 812 -9.81 -5.17 -28.48
C ILE A 812 -10.19 -3.88 -29.23
N ALA A 813 -10.01 -2.72 -28.61
CA ALA A 813 -10.30 -1.44 -29.25
C ALA A 813 -9.45 -1.22 -30.52
N LYS A 814 -8.14 -1.53 -30.48
CA LYS A 814 -7.26 -1.53 -31.66
C LYS A 814 -7.80 -2.45 -32.75
N ARG A 815 -8.20 -3.68 -32.39
CA ARG A 815 -8.73 -4.67 -33.35
C ARG A 815 -10.04 -4.22 -34.02
N VAL A 816 -10.89 -3.50 -33.31
CA VAL A 816 -12.23 -3.12 -33.79
C VAL A 816 -12.22 -1.78 -34.54
N LEU A 817 -11.42 -0.80 -34.06
CA LEU A 817 -11.49 0.58 -34.51
C LEU A 817 -10.29 1.05 -35.34
N GLY A 818 -9.17 0.32 -35.32
CA GLY A 818 -7.91 0.69 -35.98
C GLY A 818 -6.87 1.20 -35.00
#